data_AF-A0A9P7G840-F1
#
_entry.id   AF-A0A9P7G840-F1
#
_cell.length_a   1.000
_cell.length_b   1.000
_cell.length_c   1.000
_cell.angle_alpha   90.00
_cell.angle_beta   90.00
_cell.angle_gamma   90.00
#
_symmetry.space_group_name_H-M   'P 1'
#
loop_
_entity.id
_entity.type
_entity.pdbx_description
1 polymer ?
#
loop_
_entity_poly.entity_id
_entity_poly.type
_entity_poly.pdbx_seq_one_letter_code
_entity_poly.pdbx_strand_id
1 'polypeptide(L)'
;MQFKASDGPSNSFAAPQAPQKLSGSIPGVLDAGQVERLCHFSGSKLSFASFDPHTASSNRDVPGLDNLSLNEQLYRPKRVVIETAPSGASTWRFVPSARREDGVADEGTWPRVVDICGNHFECSQEQWDIYKLDPAYDCLVKAAPHVPVITQITDRPQAAPTPVAFGQKRRVASPVAGSPAESSKPKKKRPAVQVQSESEDDESEVEEMIIDDEFTRPKSAGGSKDRAKKLRAEIQANRKERQDRVARRMNRLSRLEENEAYHEQEQVHFAFTAPSTSEDSTTKATGIPSRNGSPPKRKGRHRSSGPFKSSSGQDTQADEVSTVTSLFDSLRTNGNHDRNDSTRPADDEPLLRNTMNYVPSKDAKRTRTVSPSAAKRNLAASKQAREKQKTERLHREKEARRMAREAELLQELYRNNPDVDMDASQATVQMQSESSADEEGEERVGARANASPSSGDTADDDEEARRLAAIAESRRKLAELEADRPLWEAAAAQRKEQERKEAEAQRVKAEERRRAEEAARRARVQEEQSKREQQEAHRRAREEAARKMAQEEERARQQRARRERNSWSHGHWTVERAKERYANLADQFDKTKYSADELPLTAHDIPWPMLARTFGLEDVTWQSVAEFFNAVRPTMKTMEFKKFIIKSHLRFHTDRWASRRLLEGVKDEAERACIEIGEPCLG
;
A
#
# COMPACT_ATOMS: atom_id res chain seq x y z
N MET A 1 -2.17 17.75 -82.42
CA MET A 1 -2.20 16.98 -81.15
C MET A 1 -3.49 17.31 -80.43
N GLN A 2 -4.14 16.35 -79.77
CA GLN A 2 -5.34 16.57 -78.95
C GLN A 2 -5.09 15.94 -77.57
N PHE A 3 -5.39 16.68 -76.51
CA PHE A 3 -5.50 16.13 -75.15
C PHE A 3 -6.97 15.96 -74.81
N LYS A 4 -7.34 14.80 -74.25
CA LYS A 4 -8.66 14.62 -73.64
C LYS A 4 -8.67 15.25 -72.25
N ALA A 5 -9.66 16.08 -71.97
CA ALA A 5 -10.05 16.37 -70.60
C ALA A 5 -10.74 15.14 -69.99
N SER A 6 -10.61 14.97 -68.67
CA SER A 6 -11.30 13.93 -67.89
C SER A 6 -12.19 14.60 -66.85
N ASP A 7 -13.47 14.25 -66.84
CA ASP A 7 -14.45 14.86 -65.94
C ASP A 7 -14.12 14.57 -64.47
N GLY A 8 -14.10 15.61 -63.65
CA GLY A 8 -13.92 15.50 -62.20
C GLY A 8 -15.22 15.11 -61.49
N PRO A 9 -15.18 14.34 -60.39
CA PRO A 9 -16.37 13.95 -59.65
C PRO A 9 -17.07 15.19 -59.07
N SER A 10 -18.32 15.41 -59.47
CA SER A 10 -19.15 16.51 -58.97
C SER A 10 -19.51 16.28 -57.50
N ASN A 11 -18.72 16.86 -56.59
CA ASN A 11 -18.93 16.75 -55.15
C ASN A 11 -20.16 17.55 -54.70
N SER A 12 -21.34 16.97 -54.86
CA SER A 12 -22.61 17.56 -54.46
C SER A 12 -22.72 17.62 -52.93
N PHE A 13 -22.44 18.77 -52.35
CA PHE A 13 -22.68 19.05 -50.94
C PHE A 13 -24.17 18.87 -50.61
N ALA A 14 -24.52 17.69 -50.10
CA ALA A 14 -25.87 17.40 -49.64
C ALA A 14 -26.24 18.35 -48.48
N ALA A 15 -27.45 18.92 -48.53
CA ALA A 15 -27.94 19.77 -47.45
C ALA A 15 -27.95 18.99 -46.11
N PRO A 16 -27.61 19.63 -44.97
CA PRO A 16 -27.53 18.96 -43.69
C PRO A 16 -28.90 18.37 -43.31
N GLN A 17 -28.99 17.04 -43.31
CA GLN A 17 -30.19 16.33 -42.91
C GLN A 17 -30.42 16.54 -41.41
N ALA A 18 -31.69 16.69 -41.00
CA ALA A 18 -32.03 16.78 -39.59
C ALA A 18 -31.62 15.48 -38.87
N PRO A 19 -31.03 15.56 -37.65
CA PRO A 19 -30.53 14.38 -36.94
C PRO A 19 -31.68 13.41 -36.64
N GLN A 20 -31.46 12.12 -36.91
CA GLN A 20 -32.48 11.10 -36.70
C GLN A 20 -32.70 10.89 -35.20
N LYS A 21 -33.96 10.69 -34.78
CA LYS A 21 -34.34 10.53 -33.37
C LYS A 21 -34.20 9.06 -32.93
N LEU A 22 -33.45 8.81 -31.86
CA LEU A 22 -33.32 7.49 -31.23
C LEU A 22 -33.93 7.53 -29.82
N SER A 23 -34.97 6.74 -29.57
CA SER A 23 -35.71 6.77 -28.31
C SER A 23 -36.25 5.40 -27.87
N GLY A 24 -36.71 5.31 -26.62
CA GLY A 24 -37.16 4.07 -25.97
C GLY A 24 -36.02 3.16 -25.50
N SER A 25 -36.39 2.07 -24.83
CA SER A 25 -35.47 1.13 -24.16
C SER A 25 -35.11 -0.13 -24.97
N ILE A 26 -35.36 -0.14 -26.28
CA ILE A 26 -35.09 -1.28 -27.16
C ILE A 26 -33.60 -1.24 -27.59
N PRO A 27 -32.79 -2.28 -27.27
CA PRO A 27 -31.41 -2.37 -27.76
C PRO A 27 -31.35 -2.76 -29.24
N GLY A 28 -30.26 -2.39 -29.92
CA GLY A 28 -29.95 -2.85 -31.28
C GLY A 28 -30.67 -2.12 -32.42
N VAL A 29 -31.08 -0.86 -32.21
CA VAL A 29 -31.71 -0.02 -33.25
C VAL A 29 -30.75 0.30 -34.42
N LEU A 30 -29.44 0.41 -34.15
CA LEU A 30 -28.40 0.61 -35.18
C LEU A 30 -27.48 -0.61 -35.40
N ASP A 31 -27.29 -1.45 -34.39
CA ASP A 31 -26.53 -2.71 -34.47
C ASP A 31 -27.36 -3.87 -33.90
N ALA A 32 -27.88 -4.74 -34.78
CA ALA A 32 -28.68 -5.89 -34.36
C ALA A 32 -27.93 -6.83 -33.39
N GLY A 33 -26.59 -6.92 -33.47
CA GLY A 33 -25.77 -7.73 -32.58
C GLY A 33 -25.69 -7.22 -31.13
N GLN A 34 -26.08 -5.96 -30.88
CA GLN A 34 -26.11 -5.39 -29.53
C GLN A 34 -27.05 -6.14 -28.59
N VAL A 35 -28.16 -6.71 -29.11
CA VAL A 35 -29.14 -7.46 -28.29
C VAL A 35 -28.48 -8.66 -27.63
N GLU A 36 -27.66 -9.41 -28.37
CA GLU A 36 -26.95 -10.61 -27.91
C GLU A 36 -25.80 -10.28 -26.94
N ARG A 37 -25.19 -9.10 -27.06
CA ARG A 37 -24.14 -8.64 -26.14
C ARG A 37 -24.68 -8.08 -24.82
N LEU A 38 -25.89 -7.51 -24.85
CA LEU A 38 -26.48 -6.85 -23.68
C LEU A 38 -27.35 -7.76 -22.82
N CYS A 39 -28.26 -8.53 -23.43
CA CYS A 39 -29.23 -9.34 -22.71
C CYS A 39 -28.67 -10.70 -22.31
N HIS A 40 -28.92 -11.15 -21.09
CA HIS A 40 -28.55 -12.50 -20.64
C HIS A 40 -29.45 -13.58 -21.23
N PHE A 41 -30.67 -13.23 -21.67
CA PHE A 41 -31.61 -14.15 -22.31
C PHE A 41 -32.18 -13.56 -23.62
N SER A 42 -32.31 -14.42 -24.63
CA SER A 42 -32.98 -14.08 -25.89
C SER A 42 -34.42 -13.63 -25.66
N GLY A 43 -34.79 -12.44 -26.11
CA GLY A 43 -36.13 -11.87 -25.92
C GLY A 43 -36.36 -11.18 -24.56
N SER A 44 -35.33 -11.03 -23.72
CA SER A 44 -35.38 -10.15 -22.55
C SER A 44 -35.74 -8.71 -22.93
N LYS A 45 -36.48 -8.03 -22.06
CA LYS A 45 -36.77 -6.60 -22.16
C LYS A 45 -35.95 -5.81 -21.16
N LEU A 46 -35.34 -4.71 -21.62
CA LEU A 46 -34.65 -3.75 -20.76
C LEU A 46 -35.61 -2.63 -20.37
N SER A 47 -35.60 -2.25 -19.10
CA SER A 47 -36.22 -1.02 -18.59
C SER A 47 -35.25 -0.29 -17.66
N PHE A 48 -35.40 1.03 -17.53
CA PHE A 48 -34.46 1.86 -16.78
C PHE A 48 -35.12 2.59 -15.61
N ALA A 49 -34.41 2.66 -14.49
CA ALA A 49 -34.88 3.35 -13.28
C ALA A 49 -33.75 4.14 -12.61
N SER A 50 -34.12 5.07 -11.72
CA SER A 50 -33.20 5.79 -10.83
C SER A 50 -33.12 5.10 -9.48
N PHE A 51 -31.98 4.49 -9.16
CA PHE A 51 -31.65 4.02 -7.82
C PHE A 51 -31.21 5.22 -6.95
N ASP A 52 -32.08 5.61 -6.01
CA ASP A 52 -31.75 6.51 -4.92
C ASP A 52 -31.35 5.71 -3.66
N PRO A 53 -30.13 5.87 -3.13
CA PRO A 53 -29.72 5.24 -1.87
C PRO A 53 -30.62 5.56 -0.67
N HIS A 54 -31.25 6.73 -0.59
CA HIS A 54 -32.12 7.12 0.53
C HIS A 54 -33.49 6.44 0.47
N THR A 55 -33.99 6.13 -0.73
CA THR A 55 -35.23 5.36 -0.94
C THR A 55 -34.98 3.86 -0.80
N ALA A 56 -33.81 3.35 -1.23
CA ALA A 56 -33.43 1.95 -1.03
C ALA A 56 -33.06 1.62 0.43
N SER A 57 -32.60 2.61 1.20
CA SER A 57 -32.32 2.46 2.63
C SER A 57 -33.61 2.53 3.44
N SER A 58 -34.23 1.38 3.70
CA SER A 58 -35.42 1.24 4.57
C SER A 58 -35.24 1.82 5.98
N ASN A 59 -33.99 2.01 6.41
CA ASN A 59 -33.59 2.46 7.74
C ASN A 59 -33.64 3.99 7.92
N ARG A 60 -34.79 4.61 7.59
CA ARG A 60 -35.04 6.08 7.75
C ARG A 60 -34.96 6.60 9.19
N ASP A 61 -34.87 5.70 10.18
CA ASP A 61 -34.86 6.03 11.62
C ASP A 61 -33.44 6.20 12.22
N VAL A 62 -32.40 6.37 11.38
CA VAL A 62 -31.00 6.66 11.81
C VAL A 62 -30.70 8.17 11.67
N PRO A 63 -30.99 9.00 12.69
CA PRO A 63 -30.68 10.43 12.63
C PRO A 63 -29.16 10.65 12.61
N GLY A 64 -28.67 11.36 11.59
CA GLY A 64 -27.28 11.81 11.51
C GLY A 64 -26.54 11.46 10.21
N LEU A 65 -27.09 10.60 9.35
CA LEU A 65 -26.50 10.34 8.03
C LEU A 65 -26.46 11.60 7.15
N ASP A 66 -27.49 12.45 7.23
CA ASP A 66 -27.59 13.70 6.46
C ASP A 66 -26.52 14.74 6.82
N ASN A 67 -25.93 14.64 8.02
CA ASN A 67 -24.82 15.49 8.48
C ASN A 67 -23.44 14.94 8.07
N LEU A 68 -23.36 13.72 7.54
CA LEU A 68 -22.13 13.21 6.92
C LEU A 68 -22.05 13.77 5.49
N SER A 69 -21.40 14.94 5.36
CA SER A 69 -21.06 15.57 4.08
C SER A 69 -19.99 14.76 3.31
N LEU A 70 -20.39 13.55 2.92
CA LEU A 70 -19.66 12.63 2.06
C LEU A 70 -19.99 12.97 0.61
N ASN A 71 -19.23 13.91 0.04
CA ASN A 71 -19.21 14.32 -1.38
C ASN A 71 -20.54 14.07 -2.13
N GLU A 72 -21.35 15.10 -2.29
CA GLU A 72 -22.67 15.11 -2.97
C GLU A 72 -22.77 14.27 -4.28
N GLN A 73 -21.66 14.15 -5.02
CA GLN A 73 -21.49 13.25 -6.16
C GLN A 73 -21.79 11.75 -5.87
N LEU A 74 -21.65 11.28 -4.63
CA LEU A 74 -21.96 9.92 -4.20
C LEU A 74 -23.46 9.64 -4.08
N TYR A 75 -24.25 10.68 -3.80
CA TYR A 75 -25.70 10.60 -3.53
C TYR A 75 -26.56 11.00 -4.73
N ARG A 76 -25.98 11.49 -5.84
CA ARG A 76 -26.73 11.66 -7.10
C ARG A 76 -27.38 10.31 -7.50
N PRO A 77 -28.69 10.25 -7.78
CA PRO A 77 -29.39 9.01 -8.12
C PRO A 77 -28.73 8.28 -9.28
N LYS A 78 -28.41 7.00 -9.08
CA LYS A 78 -27.66 6.19 -10.06
C LYS A 78 -28.64 5.49 -10.98
N ARG A 79 -28.41 5.55 -12.29
CA ARG A 79 -29.22 4.81 -13.26
C ARG A 79 -28.96 3.30 -13.09
N VAL A 80 -30.03 2.53 -13.02
CA VAL A 80 -30.02 1.06 -13.08
C VAL A 80 -30.82 0.61 -14.29
N VAL A 81 -30.35 -0.45 -14.92
CA VAL A 81 -31.12 -1.22 -15.91
C VAL A 81 -31.68 -2.45 -15.23
N ILE A 82 -32.95 -2.73 -15.50
CA ILE A 82 -33.66 -3.94 -15.08
C ILE A 82 -33.90 -4.76 -16.34
N GLU A 83 -33.32 -5.96 -16.40
CA GLU A 83 -33.56 -6.92 -17.47
C GLU A 83 -34.65 -7.89 -17.01
N THR A 84 -35.79 -7.90 -17.68
CA THR A 84 -36.88 -8.86 -17.44
C THR A 84 -36.89 -9.90 -18.54
N ALA A 85 -36.60 -11.15 -18.17
CA ALA A 85 -36.58 -12.30 -19.08
C ALA A 85 -38.02 -12.68 -19.52
N PRO A 86 -38.19 -13.43 -20.63
CA PRO A 86 -39.51 -13.91 -21.07
C PRO A 86 -40.30 -14.72 -20.03
N SER A 87 -39.62 -15.29 -19.03
CA SER A 87 -40.20 -16.00 -17.89
C SER A 87 -40.77 -15.09 -16.79
N GLY A 88 -40.66 -13.76 -16.94
CA GLY A 88 -41.03 -12.79 -15.91
C GLY A 88 -39.98 -12.60 -14.80
N ALA A 89 -38.88 -13.36 -14.82
CA ALA A 89 -37.77 -13.16 -13.89
C ALA A 89 -37.01 -11.86 -14.21
N SER A 90 -36.89 -10.96 -13.23
CA SER A 90 -36.15 -9.71 -13.38
C SER A 90 -34.80 -9.75 -12.67
N THR A 91 -33.75 -9.30 -13.36
CA THR A 91 -32.43 -9.01 -12.80
C THR A 91 -32.09 -7.54 -12.99
N TRP A 92 -31.13 -6.99 -12.25
CA TRP A 92 -30.76 -5.58 -12.39
C TRP A 92 -29.25 -5.34 -12.21
N ARG A 93 -28.74 -4.29 -12.84
CA ARG A 93 -27.35 -3.83 -12.73
C ARG A 93 -27.28 -2.30 -12.86
N PHE A 94 -26.26 -1.69 -12.27
CA PHE A 94 -25.99 -0.26 -12.48
C PHE A 94 -25.56 0.01 -13.92
N VAL A 95 -26.05 1.10 -14.51
CA VAL A 95 -25.53 1.62 -15.77
C VAL A 95 -24.18 2.29 -15.49
N PRO A 96 -23.12 2.00 -16.29
CA PRO A 96 -21.86 2.72 -16.17
C PRO A 96 -22.01 4.24 -16.38
N SER A 97 -21.15 5.01 -15.73
CA SER A 97 -20.92 6.41 -16.09
C SER A 97 -20.21 6.47 -17.44
N ALA A 98 -20.55 7.44 -18.28
CA ALA A 98 -19.76 7.73 -19.46
C ALA A 98 -18.32 8.16 -19.10
N ARG A 99 -17.38 7.98 -20.04
CA ARG A 99 -16.12 8.74 -19.97
C ARG A 99 -16.43 10.23 -20.11
N ARG A 100 -15.62 11.06 -19.46
CA ARG A 100 -15.75 12.52 -19.47
C ARG A 100 -14.39 13.12 -19.82
N GLU A 101 -14.42 14.13 -20.67
CA GLU A 101 -13.28 14.99 -20.95
C GLU A 101 -12.98 15.90 -19.74
N ASP A 102 -11.74 16.36 -19.58
CA ASP A 102 -11.37 17.18 -18.44
C ASP A 102 -12.17 18.49 -18.40
N GLY A 103 -12.71 18.82 -17.22
CA GLY A 103 -13.65 19.92 -17.01
C GLY A 103 -15.14 19.56 -17.16
N VAL A 104 -15.49 18.39 -17.68
CA VAL A 104 -16.91 17.96 -17.83
C VAL A 104 -17.47 17.44 -16.50
N ALA A 105 -18.26 18.28 -15.82
CA ALA A 105 -18.79 17.98 -14.49
C ALA A 105 -19.78 16.80 -14.45
N ASP A 106 -20.71 16.70 -15.42
CA ASP A 106 -21.66 15.59 -15.55
C ASP A 106 -22.08 15.29 -17.00
N GLU A 107 -22.96 14.30 -17.18
CA GLU A 107 -23.42 13.85 -18.49
C GLU A 107 -24.47 14.77 -19.14
N GLY A 108 -24.87 15.87 -18.48
CA GLY A 108 -25.86 16.81 -18.98
C GLY A 108 -27.31 16.29 -18.98
N THR A 109 -28.20 17.07 -19.58
CA THR A 109 -29.61 16.74 -19.78
C THR A 109 -29.84 15.97 -21.08
N TRP A 110 -30.99 15.30 -21.16
CA TRP A 110 -31.40 14.42 -22.27
C TRP A 110 -32.88 14.68 -22.63
N PRO A 111 -33.31 14.48 -23.89
CA PRO A 111 -32.53 14.04 -25.05
C PRO A 111 -31.55 15.12 -25.55
N ARG A 112 -30.55 14.71 -26.32
CA ARG A 112 -29.58 15.61 -26.98
C ARG A 112 -28.96 14.98 -28.22
N VAL A 113 -28.34 15.80 -29.06
CA VAL A 113 -27.58 15.32 -30.22
C VAL A 113 -26.30 14.61 -29.75
N VAL A 114 -26.03 13.44 -30.32
CA VAL A 114 -24.86 12.58 -30.08
C VAL A 114 -24.31 12.15 -31.44
N ASP A 115 -22.99 12.18 -31.59
CA ASP A 115 -22.29 11.55 -32.71
C ASP A 115 -22.13 10.05 -32.42
N ILE A 116 -22.77 9.19 -33.22
CA ILE A 116 -22.65 7.74 -33.14
C ILE A 116 -21.93 7.27 -34.40
N CYS A 117 -20.66 6.90 -34.24
CA CYS A 117 -19.80 6.40 -35.33
C CYS A 117 -19.79 7.31 -36.59
N GLY A 118 -19.72 8.63 -36.40
CA GLY A 118 -19.66 9.65 -37.46
C GLY A 118 -21.02 10.23 -37.86
N ASN A 119 -22.12 9.77 -37.28
CA ASN A 119 -23.48 10.14 -37.65
C ASN A 119 -24.24 10.79 -36.49
N HIS A 120 -24.93 11.90 -36.75
CA HIS A 120 -25.57 12.70 -35.70
C HIS A 120 -27.02 12.26 -35.44
N PHE A 121 -27.30 11.84 -34.20
CA PHE A 121 -28.61 11.38 -33.74
C PHE A 121 -29.10 12.18 -32.54
N GLU A 122 -30.39 12.53 -32.50
CA GLU A 122 -31.05 13.03 -31.29
C GLU A 122 -31.41 11.85 -30.40
N CYS A 123 -30.56 11.58 -29.40
CA CYS A 123 -30.57 10.37 -28.60
C CYS A 123 -31.27 10.60 -27.24
N SER A 124 -32.08 9.63 -26.80
CA SER A 124 -32.69 9.61 -25.46
C SER A 124 -31.71 9.16 -24.38
N GLN A 125 -32.02 9.43 -23.11
CA GLN A 125 -31.22 8.91 -21.99
C GLN A 125 -31.20 7.38 -21.96
N GLU A 126 -32.27 6.71 -22.39
CA GLU A 126 -32.35 5.24 -22.41
C GLU A 126 -31.45 4.65 -23.50
N GLN A 127 -31.46 5.22 -24.70
CA GLN A 127 -30.56 4.80 -25.78
C GLN A 127 -29.08 5.07 -25.42
N TRP A 128 -28.77 6.22 -24.81
CA TRP A 128 -27.43 6.48 -24.26
C TRP A 128 -27.01 5.48 -23.19
N ASP A 129 -27.91 5.13 -22.26
CA ASP A 129 -27.64 4.13 -21.23
C ASP A 129 -27.49 2.71 -21.80
N ILE A 130 -28.18 2.38 -22.91
CA ILE A 130 -28.01 1.13 -23.67
C ILE A 130 -26.56 1.03 -24.22
N TYR A 131 -26.07 2.05 -24.94
CA TYR A 131 -24.70 2.01 -25.47
C TYR A 131 -23.64 1.97 -24.37
N LYS A 132 -23.84 2.65 -23.23
CA LYS A 132 -22.92 2.57 -22.07
C LYS A 132 -22.87 1.20 -21.38
N LEU A 133 -23.85 0.33 -21.60
CA LEU A 133 -23.84 -1.04 -21.10
C LEU A 133 -23.09 -2.02 -22.03
N ASP A 134 -22.85 -1.62 -23.29
CA ASP A 134 -22.34 -2.49 -24.35
C ASP A 134 -20.81 -2.40 -24.45
N PRO A 135 -20.07 -3.48 -24.14
CA PRO A 135 -18.60 -3.45 -24.11
C PRO A 135 -17.95 -3.29 -25.50
N ALA A 136 -18.73 -3.26 -26.59
CA ALA A 136 -18.28 -2.97 -27.95
C ALA A 136 -18.18 -1.46 -28.26
N TYR A 137 -18.68 -0.57 -27.39
CA TYR A 137 -18.67 0.88 -27.60
C TYR A 137 -17.97 1.63 -26.46
N ASP A 138 -17.34 2.75 -26.79
CA ASP A 138 -16.87 3.74 -25.81
C ASP A 138 -17.70 5.02 -25.93
N CYS A 139 -18.25 5.49 -24.81
CA CYS A 139 -19.15 6.64 -24.72
C CYS A 139 -18.44 7.78 -24.00
N LEU A 140 -18.09 8.83 -24.74
CA LEU A 140 -17.35 10.00 -24.25
C LEU A 140 -18.23 11.25 -24.29
N VAL A 141 -18.36 11.92 -23.14
CA VAL A 141 -18.91 13.28 -23.06
C VAL A 141 -17.76 14.27 -23.12
N LYS A 142 -17.72 15.04 -24.21
CA LYS A 142 -16.77 16.13 -24.46
C LYS A 142 -17.20 17.44 -23.78
N ALA A 143 -16.27 18.38 -23.65
CA ALA A 143 -16.53 19.73 -23.21
C ALA A 143 -17.29 20.52 -24.28
N ALA A 144 -18.27 21.33 -23.85
CA ALA A 144 -19.00 22.24 -24.73
C ALA A 144 -18.02 23.19 -25.46
N PRO A 145 -18.19 23.45 -26.76
CA PRO A 145 -19.40 23.23 -27.57
C PRO A 145 -19.53 21.84 -28.22
N HIS A 146 -18.60 20.91 -28.01
CA HIS A 146 -18.60 19.63 -28.72
C HIS A 146 -19.77 18.72 -28.31
N VAL A 147 -20.31 17.97 -29.27
CA VAL A 147 -21.28 16.90 -29.01
C VAL A 147 -20.61 15.70 -28.34
N PRO A 148 -21.35 14.89 -27.54
CA PRO A 148 -20.88 13.60 -27.05
C PRO A 148 -20.68 12.63 -28.21
N VAL A 149 -19.77 11.68 -28.05
CA VAL A 149 -19.42 10.69 -29.09
C VAL A 149 -19.57 9.28 -28.55
N ILE A 150 -20.16 8.40 -29.35
CA ILE A 150 -20.15 6.95 -29.21
C ILE A 150 -19.29 6.38 -30.33
N THR A 151 -18.13 5.83 -29.98
CA THR A 151 -17.23 5.16 -30.93
C THR A 151 -17.31 3.65 -30.76
N GLN A 152 -17.33 2.89 -31.85
CA GLN A 152 -17.16 1.44 -31.78
C GLN A 152 -15.69 1.12 -31.48
N ILE A 153 -15.45 0.23 -30.52
CA ILE A 153 -14.10 -0.17 -30.13
C ILE A 153 -13.63 -1.30 -31.05
N THR A 154 -13.24 -0.96 -32.29
CA THR A 154 -12.78 -1.91 -33.31
C THR A 154 -11.60 -2.73 -32.81
N ASP A 155 -10.62 -2.05 -32.21
CA ASP A 155 -9.32 -2.60 -31.85
C ASP A 155 -9.04 -2.33 -30.36
N ARG A 156 -9.82 -2.95 -29.47
CA ARG A 156 -9.36 -3.08 -28.08
C ARG A 156 -8.18 -4.06 -28.08
N PRO A 157 -6.93 -3.63 -27.86
CA PRO A 157 -5.81 -4.57 -27.80
C PRO A 157 -6.12 -5.60 -26.72
N GLN A 158 -6.23 -6.87 -27.11
CA GLN A 158 -6.80 -7.92 -26.26
C GLN A 158 -5.96 -8.03 -24.98
N ALA A 159 -6.46 -7.45 -23.90
CA ALA A 159 -5.66 -7.13 -22.73
C ALA A 159 -5.01 -8.41 -22.19
N ALA A 160 -3.68 -8.50 -22.30
CA ALA A 160 -2.92 -9.72 -22.03
C ALA A 160 -3.35 -10.28 -20.66
N PRO A 161 -3.83 -11.54 -20.62
CA PRO A 161 -4.81 -11.99 -19.64
C PRO A 161 -4.33 -11.71 -18.21
N THR A 162 -5.00 -10.74 -17.57
CA THR A 162 -4.59 -10.25 -16.25
C THR A 162 -4.58 -11.43 -15.27
N PRO A 163 -3.42 -11.75 -14.65
CA PRO A 163 -3.26 -13.00 -13.92
C PRO A 163 -4.28 -13.06 -12.78
N VAL A 164 -5.16 -14.06 -12.87
CA VAL A 164 -6.43 -14.08 -12.13
C VAL A 164 -6.17 -13.92 -10.64
N ALA A 165 -6.74 -12.88 -10.03
CA ALA A 165 -6.62 -12.64 -8.60
C ALA A 165 -7.36 -13.75 -7.84
N PHE A 166 -6.62 -14.77 -7.39
CA PHE A 166 -7.12 -15.87 -6.57
C PHE A 166 -7.78 -15.32 -5.29
N GLY A 167 -9.11 -15.19 -5.31
CA GLY A 167 -9.86 -14.56 -4.22
C GLY A 167 -11.35 -14.91 -4.16
N GLN A 168 -11.98 -15.33 -5.26
CA GLN A 168 -13.40 -15.74 -5.25
C GLN A 168 -13.55 -17.27 -5.35
N LYS A 169 -14.10 -17.88 -4.29
CA LYS A 169 -14.46 -19.30 -4.25
C LYS A 169 -15.69 -19.56 -5.13
N ARG A 170 -15.50 -19.96 -6.40
CA ARG A 170 -16.56 -20.66 -7.13
C ARG A 170 -16.87 -21.98 -6.41
N ARG A 171 -18.16 -22.27 -6.19
CA ARG A 171 -18.58 -23.65 -5.87
C ARG A 171 -18.27 -24.53 -7.09
N VAL A 172 -17.65 -25.68 -6.86
CA VAL A 172 -17.37 -26.66 -7.93
C VAL A 172 -18.65 -27.43 -8.23
N ALA A 173 -19.08 -27.42 -9.50
CA ALA A 173 -20.06 -28.37 -10.00
C ALA A 173 -19.36 -29.70 -10.34
N SER A 174 -20.03 -30.83 -10.10
CA SER A 174 -19.44 -32.16 -10.35
C SER A 174 -19.35 -32.46 -11.85
N PRO A 175 -18.33 -33.20 -12.32
CA PRO A 175 -18.18 -33.55 -13.73
C PRO A 175 -19.15 -34.65 -14.15
N VAL A 176 -19.65 -34.57 -15.39
CA VAL A 176 -20.28 -35.68 -16.13
C VAL A 176 -19.23 -36.23 -17.11
N ALA A 177 -19.15 -37.55 -17.25
CA ALA A 177 -18.23 -38.21 -18.19
C ALA A 177 -18.89 -38.41 -19.57
N GLY A 178 -18.13 -38.28 -20.67
CA GLY A 178 -18.74 -38.27 -22.02
C GLY A 178 -17.83 -38.23 -23.26
N SER A 179 -16.68 -38.91 -23.25
CA SER A 179 -16.00 -39.35 -24.50
C SER A 179 -15.42 -38.21 -25.41
N PRO A 180 -14.87 -38.45 -26.64
CA PRO A 180 -13.41 -38.37 -26.77
C PRO A 180 -12.85 -37.65 -28.03
N ALA A 181 -11.51 -37.54 -28.08
CA ALA A 181 -10.67 -37.12 -29.23
C ALA A 181 -10.80 -35.61 -29.63
N GLU A 182 -9.89 -35.00 -30.41
CA GLU A 182 -8.70 -35.53 -31.11
C GLU A 182 -7.58 -34.46 -31.28
N SER A 183 -6.42 -34.91 -31.76
CA SER A 183 -5.34 -34.12 -32.39
C SER A 183 -4.37 -33.34 -31.48
N SER A 184 -3.21 -32.96 -32.05
CA SER A 184 -2.02 -32.52 -31.30
C SER A 184 -1.03 -31.71 -32.17
N LYS A 185 0.08 -31.27 -31.55
CA LYS A 185 1.28 -30.58 -32.14
C LYS A 185 1.13 -29.03 -32.24
N PRO A 186 2.19 -28.26 -32.60
CA PRO A 186 3.19 -27.90 -31.60
C PRO A 186 3.57 -26.40 -31.56
N LYS A 187 4.28 -26.00 -30.49
CA LYS A 187 4.76 -24.61 -30.26
C LYS A 187 5.81 -24.19 -31.30
N LYS A 188 5.61 -23.04 -31.96
CA LYS A 188 6.68 -22.29 -32.68
C LYS A 188 7.23 -21.16 -31.80
N LYS A 189 8.56 -20.98 -31.80
CA LYS A 189 9.27 -19.80 -31.26
C LYS A 189 9.68 -18.88 -32.40
N ARG A 190 9.62 -17.55 -32.19
CA ARG A 190 10.46 -16.46 -32.78
C ARG A 190 9.70 -15.11 -32.69
N PRO A 191 10.38 -13.96 -32.84
CA PRO A 191 11.69 -13.60 -32.31
C PRO A 191 11.59 -12.33 -31.42
N ALA A 192 12.70 -11.84 -30.87
CA ALA A 192 12.75 -10.48 -30.35
C ALA A 192 12.90 -9.49 -31.51
N VAL A 193 12.30 -8.29 -31.37
CA VAL A 193 12.55 -7.15 -32.27
C VAL A 193 13.08 -6.00 -31.42
N GLN A 194 14.15 -5.39 -31.91
CA GLN A 194 14.85 -4.26 -31.31
C GLN A 194 14.31 -2.99 -31.96
N VAL A 195 13.90 -2.00 -31.16
CA VAL A 195 13.44 -0.69 -31.63
C VAL A 195 14.27 0.38 -30.92
N GLN A 196 14.59 1.45 -31.65
CA GLN A 196 15.67 2.38 -31.33
C GLN A 196 15.23 3.53 -30.39
N SER A 197 16.22 4.35 -30.00
CA SER A 197 16.07 5.53 -29.16
C SER A 197 16.36 6.79 -29.97
N GLU A 198 15.47 7.77 -29.88
CA GLU A 198 15.54 9.18 -30.30
C GLU A 198 14.81 9.93 -29.16
N SER A 199 15.47 10.77 -28.34
CA SER A 199 15.63 12.24 -28.50
C SER A 199 14.26 13.00 -28.55
N GLU A 200 14.02 14.18 -27.96
CA GLU A 200 14.74 15.09 -27.05
C GLU A 200 13.80 15.44 -25.85
N ASP A 201 14.19 15.89 -24.64
CA ASP A 201 15.48 16.14 -23.97
C ASP A 201 16.38 17.34 -24.43
N ASP A 202 15.84 18.57 -24.51
CA ASP A 202 16.62 19.84 -24.42
C ASP A 202 15.81 21.03 -23.84
N GLU A 203 16.49 21.96 -23.14
CA GLU A 203 16.12 23.36 -22.74
C GLU A 203 14.71 23.72 -22.14
N SER A 204 14.50 24.84 -21.42
CA SER A 204 15.39 25.84 -20.78
C SER A 204 14.72 26.53 -19.57
N GLU A 205 15.51 27.28 -18.81
CA GLU A 205 15.10 28.12 -17.68
C GLU A 205 14.34 29.38 -18.17
N VAL A 206 13.06 29.52 -17.81
CA VAL A 206 12.24 30.69 -18.18
C VAL A 206 11.87 31.51 -16.94
N GLU A 207 12.31 32.77 -16.92
CA GLU A 207 12.10 33.70 -15.81
C GLU A 207 10.63 34.09 -15.59
N GLU A 208 10.34 34.58 -14.38
CA GLU A 208 9.01 35.01 -13.92
C GLU A 208 8.57 36.33 -14.59
N MET A 209 8.21 36.29 -15.87
CA MET A 209 7.67 37.45 -16.59
C MET A 209 6.35 37.93 -15.99
N ILE A 210 6.43 39.02 -15.25
CA ILE A 210 5.28 39.80 -14.75
C ILE A 210 4.64 40.51 -15.94
N ILE A 211 3.46 40.03 -16.36
CA ILE A 211 2.59 40.74 -17.30
C ILE A 211 1.64 41.62 -16.47
N ASP A 212 1.90 42.93 -16.45
CA ASP A 212 1.03 43.95 -15.85
C ASP A 212 -0.20 44.22 -16.75
N ASP A 213 -1.19 43.33 -16.69
CA ASP A 213 -2.41 43.40 -17.50
C ASP A 213 -3.44 44.36 -16.87
N GLU A 214 -3.49 45.61 -17.32
CA GLU A 214 -4.33 46.71 -16.78
C GLU A 214 -5.85 46.57 -17.05
N PHE A 215 -6.48 45.50 -16.56
CA PHE A 215 -7.95 45.39 -16.60
C PHE A 215 -8.63 46.11 -15.43
N THR A 216 -8.94 47.38 -15.65
CA THR A 216 -9.71 48.22 -14.71
C THR A 216 -11.09 47.63 -14.41
N ARG A 217 -11.32 47.26 -13.13
CA ARG A 217 -12.65 46.87 -12.60
C ARG A 217 -13.07 47.78 -11.44
N PRO A 218 -14.37 48.07 -11.28
CA PRO A 218 -14.85 49.14 -10.41
C PRO A 218 -14.61 48.86 -8.92
N LYS A 219 -14.36 49.95 -8.17
CA LYS A 219 -14.00 49.94 -6.74
C LYS A 219 -15.20 49.59 -5.85
N SER A 220 -15.41 48.32 -5.54
CA SER A 220 -16.26 47.92 -4.39
C SER A 220 -15.60 48.36 -3.07
N ALA A 221 -16.38 48.91 -2.14
CA ALA A 221 -15.89 49.59 -0.94
C ALA A 221 -15.06 48.71 0.04
N GLY A 222 -14.34 49.38 0.94
CA GLY A 222 -13.30 48.79 1.80
C GLY A 222 -13.77 47.64 2.70
N GLY A 223 -12.93 46.61 2.79
CA GLY A 223 -13.11 45.46 3.69
C GLY A 223 -12.46 44.16 3.18
N SER A 224 -12.36 43.99 1.85
CA SER A 224 -11.88 42.71 1.28
C SER A 224 -10.36 42.55 1.22
N LYS A 225 -9.56 43.62 1.33
CA LYS A 225 -8.09 43.54 1.13
C LYS A 225 -7.40 42.66 2.18
N ASP A 226 -7.75 42.78 3.46
CA ASP A 226 -7.13 41.97 4.51
C ASP A 226 -7.59 40.51 4.48
N ARG A 227 -8.85 40.25 4.09
CA ARG A 227 -9.34 38.88 3.85
C ARG A 227 -8.62 38.22 2.68
N ALA A 228 -8.36 38.95 1.59
CA ALA A 228 -7.57 38.48 0.46
C ALA A 228 -6.09 38.27 0.83
N LYS A 229 -5.49 39.17 1.63
CA LYS A 229 -4.12 39.03 2.13
C LYS A 229 -3.97 37.81 3.05
N LYS A 230 -4.93 37.58 3.96
CA LYS A 230 -4.99 36.38 4.81
C LYS A 230 -5.11 35.11 3.97
N LEU A 231 -6.02 35.07 2.98
CA LEU A 231 -6.20 33.92 2.11
C LEU A 231 -4.94 33.62 1.27
N ARG A 232 -4.26 34.64 0.74
CA ARG A 232 -2.96 34.46 0.04
C ARG A 232 -1.88 33.89 0.98
N ALA A 233 -1.77 34.39 2.21
CA ALA A 233 -0.84 33.86 3.20
C ALA A 233 -1.18 32.40 3.60
N GLU A 234 -2.46 32.06 3.72
CA GLU A 234 -2.95 30.71 4.02
C GLU A 234 -2.68 29.73 2.86
N ILE A 235 -2.85 30.16 1.61
CA ILE A 235 -2.48 29.38 0.41
C ILE A 235 -0.96 29.18 0.33
N GLN A 236 -0.16 30.22 0.60
CA GLN A 236 1.30 30.11 0.65
C GLN A 236 1.77 29.19 1.78
N ALA A 237 1.16 29.27 2.96
CA ALA A 237 1.44 28.37 4.08
C ALA A 237 1.11 26.91 3.72
N ASN A 238 -0.04 26.65 3.07
CA ASN A 238 -0.39 25.32 2.57
C ASN A 238 0.56 24.83 1.47
N ARG A 239 1.02 25.69 0.55
CA ARG A 239 2.00 25.34 -0.48
C ARG A 239 3.34 24.98 0.14
N LYS A 240 3.80 25.77 1.11
CA LYS A 240 5.01 25.49 1.90
C LYS A 240 4.88 24.21 2.72
N GLU A 241 3.75 23.97 3.39
CA GLU A 241 3.54 22.74 4.17
C GLU A 241 3.52 21.48 3.28
N ARG A 242 2.97 21.57 2.06
CA ARG A 242 3.08 20.51 1.04
C ARG A 242 4.53 20.31 0.58
N GLN A 243 5.28 21.37 0.34
CA GLN A 243 6.71 21.29 -0.01
C GLN A 243 7.53 20.68 1.14
N ASP A 244 7.34 21.12 2.39
CA ASP A 244 7.91 20.54 3.61
C ASP A 244 7.58 19.04 3.73
N ARG A 245 6.32 18.65 3.45
CA ARG A 245 5.87 17.26 3.50
C ARG A 245 6.50 16.39 2.42
N VAL A 246 6.74 16.95 1.23
CA VAL A 246 7.50 16.29 0.14
C VAL A 246 8.99 16.23 0.47
N ALA A 247 9.59 17.30 0.98
CA ALA A 247 10.99 17.36 1.39
C ALA A 247 11.28 16.37 2.54
N ARG A 248 10.39 16.27 3.53
CA ARG A 248 10.47 15.23 4.59
C ARG A 248 10.32 13.82 4.03
N ARG A 249 9.56 13.62 2.94
CA ARG A 249 9.46 12.33 2.26
C ARG A 249 10.73 12.00 1.46
N MET A 250 11.29 12.96 0.71
CA MET A 250 12.59 12.85 0.03
C MET A 250 13.71 12.55 1.03
N ASN A 251 13.84 13.36 2.09
CA ASN A 251 14.86 13.17 3.12
C ASN A 251 14.71 11.85 3.89
N ARG A 252 13.48 11.32 4.02
CA ARG A 252 13.23 9.97 4.55
C ARG A 252 13.60 8.86 3.56
N LEU A 253 13.40 9.06 2.25
CA LEU A 253 13.83 8.10 1.21
C LEU A 253 15.35 8.08 1.08
N SER A 254 15.99 9.24 1.02
CA SER A 254 17.45 9.40 1.03
C SER A 254 18.09 8.79 2.28
N ARG A 255 17.52 9.00 3.49
CA ARG A 255 17.99 8.30 4.69
C ARG A 255 17.69 6.79 4.70
N LEU A 256 16.77 6.28 3.89
CA LEU A 256 16.62 4.82 3.73
C LEU A 256 17.68 4.28 2.75
N GLU A 257 17.91 4.97 1.65
CA GLU A 257 18.97 4.67 0.66
C GLU A 257 20.38 4.71 1.31
N GLU A 258 20.67 5.69 2.17
CA GLU A 258 21.92 5.74 2.98
C GLU A 258 22.02 4.56 3.99
N ASN A 259 20.94 4.18 4.67
CA ASN A 259 20.96 3.06 5.63
C ASN A 259 21.03 1.68 4.94
N GLU A 260 20.42 1.55 3.76
CA GLU A 260 20.45 0.31 2.97
C GLU A 260 21.87 0.06 2.44
N ALA A 261 22.53 1.08 1.90
CA ALA A 261 23.94 1.02 1.51
C ALA A 261 24.89 0.70 2.68
N TYR A 262 24.65 1.27 3.86
CA TYR A 262 25.48 0.98 5.06
C TYR A 262 25.34 -0.48 5.51
N HIS A 263 24.14 -1.04 5.42
CA HIS A 263 23.86 -2.40 5.88
C HIS A 263 24.25 -3.50 4.87
N GLU A 264 24.32 -3.18 3.57
CA GLU A 264 25.01 -4.02 2.59
C GLU A 264 26.52 -4.10 2.88
N GLN A 265 27.14 -2.97 3.28
CA GLN A 265 28.57 -2.94 3.61
C GLN A 265 28.91 -3.75 4.87
N GLU A 266 28.03 -3.77 5.90
CA GLU A 266 28.16 -4.68 7.06
C GLU A 266 28.06 -6.16 6.69
N GLN A 267 27.14 -6.55 5.78
CA GLN A 267 26.93 -7.96 5.44
C GLN A 267 28.12 -8.57 4.69
N VAL A 268 28.83 -7.81 3.86
CA VAL A 268 30.08 -8.27 3.23
C VAL A 268 31.17 -8.45 4.29
N HIS A 269 31.26 -7.57 5.27
CA HIS A 269 32.32 -7.62 6.29
C HIS A 269 32.12 -8.71 7.34
N PHE A 270 30.88 -9.13 7.62
CA PHE A 270 30.59 -10.21 8.58
C PHE A 270 30.78 -11.63 8.00
N ALA A 271 30.92 -11.77 6.67
CA ALA A 271 31.01 -13.06 5.99
C ALA A 271 32.43 -13.70 6.01
N PHE A 272 33.46 -12.98 6.47
CA PHE A 272 34.87 -13.38 6.28
C PHE A 272 35.60 -13.82 7.57
N THR A 273 34.92 -13.89 8.71
CA THR A 273 35.53 -14.21 10.03
C THR A 273 34.81 -15.35 10.78
N ALA A 274 34.70 -16.51 10.13
CA ALA A 274 34.32 -17.76 10.79
C ALA A 274 35.58 -18.49 11.30
N PRO A 275 35.80 -18.62 12.63
CA PRO A 275 36.92 -19.40 13.15
C PRO A 275 36.64 -20.90 13.01
N SER A 276 37.57 -21.63 12.38
CA SER A 276 37.55 -23.09 12.38
C SER A 276 38.24 -23.63 13.63
N THR A 277 37.51 -24.40 14.44
CA THR A 277 38.07 -25.23 15.52
C THR A 277 37.35 -26.57 15.52
N SER A 278 38.13 -27.66 15.56
CA SER A 278 37.67 -29.04 15.51
C SER A 278 37.07 -29.55 16.82
N GLU A 279 36.37 -30.68 16.73
CA GLU A 279 36.02 -31.51 17.88
C GLU A 279 37.28 -32.15 18.49
N ASP A 280 37.34 -32.24 19.83
CA ASP A 280 37.99 -33.35 20.53
C ASP A 280 37.36 -33.54 21.92
N SER A 281 37.54 -34.73 22.51
CA SER A 281 36.81 -35.21 23.68
C SER A 281 37.73 -35.44 24.89
N THR A 282 37.41 -34.88 26.06
CA THR A 282 37.90 -35.45 27.32
C THR A 282 37.05 -35.11 28.54
N THR A 283 37.02 -36.05 29.49
CA THR A 283 36.30 -35.96 30.76
C THR A 283 37.12 -35.28 31.86
N LYS A 284 36.47 -34.45 32.70
CA LYS A 284 36.62 -34.49 34.17
C LYS A 284 35.58 -33.63 34.89
N ALA A 285 35.34 -33.92 36.17
CA ALA A 285 34.38 -33.24 37.04
C ALA A 285 35.08 -32.58 38.23
N THR A 286 34.65 -31.38 38.62
CA THR A 286 34.86 -30.75 39.94
C THR A 286 34.01 -29.49 40.11
N GLY A 287 33.61 -29.16 41.34
CA GLY A 287 33.68 -27.76 41.80
C GLY A 287 32.42 -26.87 41.80
N ILE A 288 31.47 -27.15 42.71
CA ILE A 288 30.66 -26.15 43.43
C ILE A 288 31.60 -25.06 44.04
N PRO A 289 31.28 -23.74 44.11
CA PRO A 289 30.01 -23.23 44.66
C PRO A 289 29.32 -21.99 44.02
N SER A 290 28.05 -21.85 44.40
CA SER A 290 27.24 -20.63 44.31
C SER A 290 27.79 -19.46 45.14
N ARG A 291 27.50 -18.20 44.78
CA ARG A 291 27.77 -17.02 45.61
C ARG A 291 26.73 -15.91 45.45
N ASN A 292 26.15 -15.47 46.56
CA ASN A 292 25.17 -14.38 46.65
C ASN A 292 25.81 -12.99 46.43
N GLY A 293 25.04 -11.99 45.97
CA GLY A 293 25.59 -10.66 45.65
C GLY A 293 24.61 -9.49 45.43
N SER A 294 23.80 -9.15 46.44
CA SER A 294 23.25 -7.78 46.64
C SER A 294 24.05 -7.10 47.77
N PRO A 295 23.98 -5.77 48.06
CA PRO A 295 23.09 -4.71 47.55
C PRO A 295 23.92 -3.51 46.97
N PRO A 296 23.76 -2.18 47.25
CA PRO A 296 23.45 -1.51 48.53
C PRO A 296 22.27 -0.49 48.53
N LYS A 297 21.86 -0.07 49.74
CA LYS A 297 20.80 0.91 50.01
C LYS A 297 21.31 2.36 49.91
N ARG A 298 20.53 3.31 49.39
CA ARG A 298 20.79 4.76 49.56
C ARG A 298 20.11 5.31 50.82
N LYS A 299 20.90 5.97 51.67
CA LYS A 299 20.42 7.06 52.56
C LYS A 299 20.00 8.24 51.65
N GLY A 300 19.03 9.11 51.97
CA GLY A 300 18.30 9.35 53.21
C GLY A 300 18.36 10.86 53.52
N ARG A 301 17.21 11.53 53.77
CA ARG A 301 17.17 12.94 54.24
C ARG A 301 15.92 13.24 55.06
N HIS A 302 16.03 14.20 55.97
CA HIS A 302 15.03 14.50 57.01
C HIS A 302 14.19 15.75 56.72
N ARG A 303 12.98 15.76 57.31
CA ARG A 303 12.24 16.87 57.97
C ARG A 303 12.26 18.28 57.36
N SER A 304 11.04 18.82 57.20
CA SER A 304 10.61 20.03 57.94
C SER A 304 9.08 20.08 58.10
N SER A 305 8.61 20.63 59.23
CA SER A 305 7.26 21.13 59.61
C SER A 305 6.27 21.47 58.46
N GLY A 306 4.94 21.29 58.56
CA GLY A 306 3.98 21.35 59.71
C GLY A 306 3.08 22.60 59.57
N PRO A 307 2.02 22.87 60.40
CA PRO A 307 1.26 22.05 61.37
C PRO A 307 -0.31 22.19 61.26
N PHE A 308 -1.07 21.57 62.19
CA PHE A 308 -2.49 21.87 62.58
C PHE A 308 -3.64 21.58 61.56
N LYS A 309 -4.91 21.28 61.92
CA LYS A 309 -5.62 21.06 63.22
C LYS A 309 -6.92 20.24 63.03
N SER A 310 -7.36 19.46 64.05
CA SER A 310 -8.75 18.96 64.31
C SER A 310 -9.48 18.09 63.26
N SER A 311 -10.42 17.19 63.58
CA SER A 311 -10.90 16.60 64.86
C SER A 311 -11.81 15.37 64.59
N SER A 312 -11.98 14.50 65.60
CA SER A 312 -12.90 13.32 65.68
C SER A 312 -12.67 12.16 64.67
N GLY A 313 -12.84 10.88 65.04
CA GLY A 313 -13.01 10.32 66.38
C GLY A 313 -13.57 8.88 66.42
N GLN A 314 -12.85 7.98 67.11
CA GLN A 314 -13.24 6.64 67.61
C GLN A 314 -13.56 5.55 66.54
N ASP A 315 -12.76 4.48 66.43
CA ASP A 315 -12.66 3.25 67.27
C ASP A 315 -13.83 2.27 66.97
N THR A 316 -13.61 1.10 66.38
CA THR A 316 -12.89 -0.10 66.90
C THR A 316 -12.34 -0.95 65.71
N GLN A 317 -11.21 -1.69 65.78
CA GLN A 317 -10.93 -2.98 66.47
C GLN A 317 -11.95 -4.11 66.11
N ALA A 318 -11.60 -5.39 65.87
CA ALA A 318 -10.33 -6.15 65.84
C ALA A 318 -10.58 -7.57 65.24
N ASP A 319 -9.64 -8.47 64.88
CA ASP A 319 -8.22 -8.41 64.39
C ASP A 319 -7.78 -9.83 63.90
N GLU A 320 -7.19 -9.97 62.69
CA GLU A 320 -5.88 -10.64 62.41
C GLU A 320 -5.86 -12.16 62.01
N VAL A 321 -4.74 -12.60 61.37
CA VAL A 321 -4.32 -13.98 60.96
C VAL A 321 -5.24 -14.76 59.97
N SER A 322 -4.85 -15.79 59.19
CA SER A 322 -3.61 -16.58 58.96
C SER A 322 -3.60 -17.15 57.50
N THR A 323 -2.58 -16.95 56.63
CA THR A 323 -1.31 -17.70 56.36
C THR A 323 -1.38 -19.03 55.55
N VAL A 324 -0.42 -19.22 54.62
CA VAL A 324 0.08 -20.47 53.96
C VAL A 324 -0.64 -21.01 52.68
N THR A 325 0.08 -21.86 51.92
CA THR A 325 -0.04 -22.26 50.49
C THR A 325 -0.28 -23.77 50.24
N SER A 326 -1.07 -24.12 49.21
CA SER A 326 -1.06 -25.40 48.41
C SER A 326 -2.09 -25.26 47.26
N LEU A 327 -2.00 -25.80 46.02
CA LEU A 327 -0.96 -26.50 45.23
C LEU A 327 -0.73 -28.02 45.47
N PHE A 328 -1.23 -28.86 44.52
CA PHE A 328 -1.16 -30.34 44.36
C PHE A 328 -1.59 -31.19 45.58
N ASP A 329 -2.50 -32.16 45.50
CA ASP A 329 -2.46 -33.39 44.66
C ASP A 329 -3.86 -34.09 44.58
N SER A 330 -3.93 -35.32 44.06
CA SER A 330 -5.08 -36.26 43.89
C SER A 330 -6.01 -35.98 42.70
N LEU A 331 -6.30 -36.84 41.70
CA LEU A 331 -6.06 -38.26 41.31
C LEU A 331 -7.33 -39.16 41.29
N ARG A 332 -7.65 -39.66 40.08
CA ARG A 332 -8.49 -40.88 39.78
C ARG A 332 -9.99 -40.72 40.10
N THR A 333 -10.94 -41.44 39.50
CA THR A 333 -10.99 -42.71 38.73
C THR A 333 -11.80 -42.54 37.42
N ASN A 334 -11.47 -43.22 36.32
CA ASN A 334 -11.99 -44.53 35.86
C ASN A 334 -13.50 -44.79 36.10
N GLY A 335 -14.26 -44.96 35.02
CA GLY A 335 -15.67 -45.38 35.04
C GLY A 335 -16.17 -45.83 33.66
N ASN A 336 -16.03 -47.11 33.35
CA ASN A 336 -16.45 -47.70 32.06
C ASN A 336 -17.91 -48.18 32.16
N HIS A 337 -18.73 -47.94 31.14
CA HIS A 337 -20.03 -48.61 30.99
C HIS A 337 -20.36 -48.92 29.52
N ASP A 338 -20.95 -50.09 29.31
CA ASP A 338 -21.13 -50.77 28.02
C ASP A 338 -22.44 -51.59 28.07
N ARG A 339 -23.09 -51.76 26.91
CA ARG A 339 -24.26 -52.63 26.62
C ARG A 339 -25.64 -52.35 27.27
N ASN A 340 -26.60 -52.01 26.41
CA ASN A 340 -27.78 -52.82 26.04
C ASN A 340 -28.28 -52.24 24.70
N ASP A 341 -28.54 -52.93 23.59
CA ASP A 341 -28.97 -54.31 23.26
C ASP A 341 -30.50 -54.55 23.33
N SER A 342 -31.07 -54.88 22.16
CA SER A 342 -32.41 -55.45 21.87
C SER A 342 -33.64 -54.55 22.21
N THR A 343 -34.75 -54.52 21.44
CA THR A 343 -35.30 -55.43 20.39
C THR A 343 -35.89 -54.73 19.14
N ARG A 344 -36.20 -55.54 18.11
CA ARG A 344 -36.97 -55.31 16.85
C ARG A 344 -38.51 -55.13 17.06
N PRO A 345 -39.42 -54.99 16.04
CA PRO A 345 -39.29 -55.16 14.56
C PRO A 345 -39.95 -54.10 13.62
N ALA A 346 -39.67 -54.22 12.31
CA ALA A 346 -40.51 -54.03 11.08
C ALA A 346 -41.45 -52.80 10.89
N ASP A 347 -41.88 -52.37 9.68
CA ASP A 347 -41.95 -52.98 8.33
C ASP A 347 -41.59 -52.00 7.17
N ASP A 348 -41.61 -52.52 5.93
CA ASP A 348 -41.71 -51.88 4.59
C ASP A 348 -40.59 -51.02 3.94
N GLU A 349 -40.07 -51.58 2.83
CA GLU A 349 -39.40 -50.95 1.66
C GLU A 349 -40.45 -50.18 0.79
N PRO A 350 -40.12 -49.36 -0.26
CA PRO A 350 -38.97 -49.59 -1.13
C PRO A 350 -38.22 -48.40 -1.79
N LEU A 351 -37.17 -48.77 -2.54
CA LEU A 351 -36.50 -48.05 -3.64
C LEU A 351 -35.44 -46.95 -3.35
N LEU A 352 -34.19 -47.40 -3.43
CA LEU A 352 -33.11 -46.83 -4.28
C LEU A 352 -32.71 -45.35 -4.10
N ARG A 353 -31.69 -45.11 -3.27
CA ARG A 353 -30.73 -44.01 -3.51
C ARG A 353 -29.30 -44.38 -3.11
N ASN A 354 -28.39 -44.37 -4.09
CA ASN A 354 -26.97 -44.67 -3.88
C ASN A 354 -26.30 -43.61 -2.99
N THR A 355 -26.09 -43.92 -1.71
CA THR A 355 -25.15 -43.22 -0.83
C THR A 355 -23.79 -43.91 -0.89
N MET A 356 -22.78 -43.22 -1.45
CA MET A 356 -21.41 -43.75 -1.41
C MET A 356 -20.88 -43.74 0.03
N ASN A 357 -20.57 -44.93 0.56
CA ASN A 357 -19.87 -45.10 1.83
C ASN A 357 -18.45 -44.56 1.73
N TYR A 358 -18.25 -43.29 2.10
CA TYR A 358 -16.92 -42.68 2.20
C TYR A 358 -16.23 -43.19 3.48
N VAL A 359 -15.56 -44.34 3.37
CA VAL A 359 -14.81 -44.95 4.48
C VAL A 359 -13.72 -43.99 4.98
N PRO A 360 -13.77 -43.51 6.24
CA PRO A 360 -12.75 -42.59 6.74
C PRO A 360 -11.44 -43.34 6.99
N SER A 361 -10.43 -43.11 6.13
CA SER A 361 -9.07 -43.60 6.37
C SER A 361 -8.54 -43.05 7.70
N LYS A 362 -8.21 -43.96 8.62
CA LYS A 362 -7.95 -43.63 10.03
C LYS A 362 -6.60 -42.93 10.26
N ASP A 363 -5.68 -43.01 9.32
CA ASP A 363 -4.30 -42.53 9.46
C ASP A 363 -4.05 -41.12 8.91
N ALA A 364 -5.10 -40.46 8.36
CA ALA A 364 -5.05 -39.07 7.95
C ALA A 364 -5.00 -38.12 9.18
N LYS A 365 -3.82 -38.04 9.82
CA LYS A 365 -3.49 -37.16 10.95
C LYS A 365 -3.95 -35.73 10.62
N ARG A 366 -5.06 -35.28 11.25
CA ARG A 366 -5.71 -34.00 10.95
C ARG A 366 -4.70 -32.87 11.03
N THR A 367 -4.39 -32.24 9.89
CA THR A 367 -3.51 -31.07 9.82
C THR A 367 -4.06 -29.98 10.71
N ARG A 368 -3.38 -29.75 11.84
CA ARG A 368 -3.79 -28.86 12.93
C ARG A 368 -4.19 -27.50 12.36
N THR A 369 -5.45 -27.09 12.57
CA THR A 369 -6.02 -25.90 11.91
C THR A 369 -5.23 -24.65 12.30
N VAL A 370 -4.44 -24.16 11.33
CA VAL A 370 -3.62 -22.97 11.50
C VAL A 370 -4.54 -21.79 11.84
N SER A 371 -4.31 -21.15 12.99
CA SER A 371 -5.25 -20.15 13.50
C SER A 371 -5.43 -18.98 12.52
N PRO A 372 -6.61 -18.33 12.46
CA PRO A 372 -6.84 -17.20 11.57
C PRO A 372 -5.81 -16.05 11.75
N SER A 373 -5.22 -15.92 12.94
CA SER A 373 -4.12 -14.99 13.21
C SER A 373 -2.82 -15.40 12.50
N ALA A 374 -2.42 -16.68 12.57
CA ALA A 374 -1.25 -17.19 11.86
C ALA A 374 -1.43 -17.13 10.34
N ALA A 375 -2.63 -17.41 9.81
CA ALA A 375 -2.94 -17.23 8.39
C ALA A 375 -2.77 -15.76 7.94
N LYS A 376 -3.24 -14.79 8.75
CA LYS A 376 -3.02 -13.36 8.48
C LYS A 376 -1.54 -12.96 8.52
N ARG A 377 -0.75 -13.49 9.47
CA ARG A 377 0.71 -13.25 9.55
C ARG A 377 1.43 -13.77 8.30
N ASN A 378 1.12 -14.99 7.85
CA ASN A 378 1.76 -15.58 6.67
C ASN A 378 1.42 -14.80 5.39
N LEU A 379 0.18 -14.31 5.25
CA LEU A 379 -0.20 -13.43 4.13
C LEU A 379 0.51 -12.06 4.20
N ALA A 380 0.69 -11.48 5.38
CA ALA A 380 1.44 -10.23 5.55
C ALA A 380 2.93 -10.40 5.19
N ALA A 381 3.58 -11.46 5.68
CA ALA A 381 4.97 -11.79 5.35
C ALA A 381 5.14 -12.07 3.84
N SER A 382 4.22 -12.81 3.22
CA SER A 382 4.24 -13.05 1.77
C SER A 382 4.06 -11.77 0.95
N LYS A 383 3.25 -10.81 1.43
CA LYS A 383 3.14 -9.47 0.81
C LYS A 383 4.45 -8.70 0.92
N GLN A 384 5.07 -8.65 2.10
CA GLN A 384 6.36 -7.98 2.31
C GLN A 384 7.48 -8.58 1.47
N ALA A 385 7.54 -9.91 1.32
CA ALA A 385 8.52 -10.59 0.47
C ALA A 385 8.38 -10.18 -1.01
N ARG A 386 7.14 -10.10 -1.53
CA ARG A 386 6.86 -9.62 -2.90
C ARG A 386 7.19 -8.14 -3.08
N GLU A 387 7.01 -7.33 -2.04
CA GLU A 387 7.33 -5.91 -2.04
C GLU A 387 8.86 -5.70 -2.09
N LYS A 388 9.62 -6.42 -1.27
CA LYS A 388 11.10 -6.44 -1.33
C LYS A 388 11.61 -6.95 -2.69
N GLN A 389 11.06 -8.04 -3.23
CA GLN A 389 11.46 -8.56 -4.54
C GLN A 389 11.20 -7.53 -5.67
N LYS A 390 10.17 -6.68 -5.53
CA LYS A 390 9.90 -5.60 -6.49
C LYS A 390 10.89 -4.43 -6.34
N THR A 391 11.27 -4.04 -5.13
CA THR A 391 12.27 -2.98 -4.93
C THR A 391 13.66 -3.43 -5.35
N GLU A 392 14.07 -4.64 -5.00
CA GLU A 392 15.33 -5.27 -5.43
C GLU A 392 15.46 -5.33 -6.96
N ARG A 393 14.38 -5.74 -7.67
CA ARG A 393 14.35 -5.71 -9.14
C ARG A 393 14.53 -4.31 -9.71
N LEU A 394 13.90 -3.29 -9.12
CA LEU A 394 14.03 -1.90 -9.55
C LEU A 394 15.42 -1.34 -9.25
N HIS A 395 16.04 -1.72 -8.12
CA HIS A 395 17.42 -1.35 -7.82
C HIS A 395 18.38 -1.93 -8.86
N ARG A 396 18.27 -3.24 -9.13
CA ARG A 396 19.10 -3.93 -10.14
C ARG A 396 18.93 -3.35 -11.55
N GLU A 397 17.73 -2.87 -11.90
CA GLU A 397 17.50 -2.15 -13.17
C GLU A 397 18.14 -0.74 -13.17
N LYS A 398 18.00 0.01 -12.07
CA LYS A 398 18.64 1.34 -11.87
C LYS A 398 20.16 1.23 -11.97
N GLU A 399 20.75 0.20 -11.37
CA GLU A 399 22.19 -0.07 -11.45
C GLU A 399 22.64 -0.55 -12.83
N ALA A 400 21.87 -1.42 -13.50
CA ALA A 400 22.18 -1.77 -14.90
C ALA A 400 22.19 -0.53 -15.81
N ARG A 401 21.26 0.42 -15.61
CA ARG A 401 21.26 1.73 -16.30
C ARG A 401 22.36 2.70 -15.81
N ARG A 402 22.99 2.45 -14.66
CA ARG A 402 24.17 3.20 -14.20
C ARG A 402 25.42 2.64 -14.89
N MET A 403 25.66 1.33 -14.75
CA MET A 403 26.77 0.61 -15.39
C MET A 403 26.77 0.77 -16.92
N ALA A 404 25.60 0.78 -17.57
CA ALA A 404 25.50 1.01 -19.01
C ALA A 404 26.04 2.40 -19.42
N ARG A 405 25.62 3.47 -18.71
CA ARG A 405 26.10 4.83 -18.97
C ARG A 405 27.55 5.04 -18.53
N GLU A 406 28.00 4.38 -17.47
CA GLU A 406 29.41 4.37 -17.06
C GLU A 406 30.29 3.69 -18.12
N ALA A 407 29.83 2.59 -18.74
CA ALA A 407 30.53 1.92 -19.83
C ALA A 407 30.49 2.69 -21.15
N GLU A 408 29.36 3.33 -21.47
CA GLU A 408 29.19 4.21 -22.63
C GLU A 408 30.12 5.44 -22.54
N LEU A 409 30.17 6.09 -21.38
CA LEU A 409 31.12 7.17 -21.08
C LEU A 409 32.58 6.70 -21.18
N LEU A 410 32.90 5.49 -20.69
CA LEU A 410 34.25 4.92 -20.84
C LEU A 410 34.59 4.70 -22.32
N GLN A 411 33.65 4.18 -23.11
CA GLN A 411 33.83 3.93 -24.53
C GLN A 411 33.95 5.23 -25.34
N GLU A 412 33.23 6.29 -24.95
CA GLU A 412 33.39 7.63 -25.49
C GLU A 412 34.77 8.23 -25.17
N LEU A 413 35.26 8.09 -23.93
CA LEU A 413 36.60 8.53 -23.54
C LEU A 413 37.72 7.79 -24.30
N TYR A 414 37.54 6.50 -24.61
CA TYR A 414 38.45 5.77 -25.49
C TYR A 414 38.33 6.17 -26.96
N ARG A 415 37.15 6.63 -27.41
CA ARG A 415 36.91 7.04 -28.80
C ARG A 415 37.41 8.46 -29.09
N ASN A 416 37.40 9.33 -28.08
CA ASN A 416 37.80 10.74 -28.19
C ASN A 416 39.29 10.98 -27.86
N ASN A 417 40.10 9.91 -27.71
CA ASN A 417 41.57 9.96 -27.65
C ASN A 417 42.19 9.30 -28.90
N PRO A 418 42.16 9.95 -30.08
CA PRO A 418 42.77 9.41 -31.29
C PRO A 418 44.31 9.46 -31.26
N ASP A 419 44.90 10.42 -30.54
CA ASP A 419 46.33 10.76 -30.61
C ASP A 419 47.20 10.08 -29.54
N VAL A 420 46.82 8.88 -29.11
CA VAL A 420 47.72 7.96 -28.40
C VAL A 420 48.05 6.79 -29.32
N ASP A 421 48.89 7.08 -30.31
CA ASP A 421 49.72 6.06 -30.97
C ASP A 421 50.66 5.45 -29.92
N MET A 422 50.12 4.52 -29.13
CA MET A 422 50.92 3.52 -28.41
C MET A 422 51.51 2.59 -29.47
N ASP A 423 52.62 3.06 -30.03
CA ASP A 423 53.45 2.37 -31.02
C ASP A 423 53.60 0.90 -30.61
N ALA A 424 53.03 -0.01 -31.40
CA ALA A 424 52.87 -1.41 -31.04
C ALA A 424 54.19 -2.22 -31.19
N SER A 425 55.31 -1.55 -30.95
CA SER A 425 56.66 -2.05 -31.06
C SER A 425 57.40 -1.81 -29.73
N GLN A 426 57.77 -2.91 -29.07
CA GLN A 426 58.14 -2.98 -27.64
C GLN A 426 56.92 -2.77 -26.71
N ALA A 427 56.64 -3.61 -25.71
CA ALA A 427 57.56 -4.50 -25.02
C ALA A 427 56.94 -5.88 -24.67
N THR A 428 57.55 -6.96 -25.16
CA THR A 428 57.48 -8.28 -24.50
C THR A 428 58.45 -8.28 -23.31
N VAL A 429 58.26 -7.36 -22.34
CA VAL A 429 59.03 -7.34 -21.09
C VAL A 429 58.35 -8.27 -20.10
N GLN A 430 58.86 -9.50 -20.14
CA GLN A 430 58.56 -10.62 -19.26
C GLN A 430 59.05 -10.29 -17.83
N MET A 431 58.22 -9.61 -17.03
CA MET A 431 58.42 -9.53 -15.58
C MET A 431 58.17 -10.88 -14.91
N GLN A 432 59.06 -11.83 -15.13
CA GLN A 432 59.28 -12.93 -14.20
C GLN A 432 59.92 -12.36 -12.93
N SER A 433 59.39 -12.75 -11.79
CA SER A 433 60.01 -12.46 -10.49
C SER A 433 61.26 -13.30 -10.34
N GLU A 434 62.44 -12.68 -10.42
CA GLU A 434 63.71 -13.31 -10.06
C GLU A 434 63.77 -13.54 -8.55
N SER A 435 63.26 -14.70 -8.11
CA SER A 435 63.73 -15.32 -6.87
C SER A 435 65.12 -15.88 -7.14
N SER A 436 66.17 -15.11 -6.82
CA SER A 436 67.55 -15.46 -7.16
C SER A 436 68.06 -16.66 -6.38
N ALA A 437 68.19 -17.79 -7.08
CA ALA A 437 69.02 -18.93 -6.70
C ALA A 437 69.60 -19.56 -7.99
N ASP A 438 70.93 -19.64 -8.02
CA ASP A 438 71.79 -20.63 -8.68
C ASP A 438 71.30 -21.35 -9.96
N GLU A 439 72.00 -21.16 -11.09
CA GLU A 439 72.80 -22.22 -11.73
C GLU A 439 73.66 -21.69 -12.92
N GLU A 440 74.59 -22.53 -13.42
CA GLU A 440 75.65 -22.20 -14.38
C GLU A 440 75.30 -22.62 -15.84
N GLY A 441 76.09 -22.15 -16.82
CA GLY A 441 76.00 -22.55 -18.24
C GLY A 441 76.21 -21.38 -19.21
N GLU A 442 77.43 -21.07 -19.66
CA GLU A 442 78.21 -21.73 -20.74
C GLU A 442 77.89 -21.27 -22.18
N GLU A 443 78.92 -21.39 -23.02
CA GLU A 443 79.09 -20.97 -24.42
C GLU A 443 77.83 -21.00 -25.36
N ARG A 444 77.71 -20.14 -26.40
CA ARG A 444 78.50 -20.27 -27.65
C ARG A 444 78.34 -19.15 -28.70
N VAL A 445 79.46 -18.90 -29.40
CA VAL A 445 79.63 -18.68 -30.86
C VAL A 445 78.61 -17.79 -31.62
N GLY A 446 79.11 -16.66 -32.16
CA GLY A 446 78.33 -15.77 -33.04
C GLY A 446 79.15 -14.96 -34.06
N ALA A 447 80.36 -15.38 -34.43
CA ALA A 447 81.22 -14.60 -35.32
C ALA A 447 80.72 -14.61 -36.78
N ARG A 448 80.63 -13.42 -37.41
CA ARG A 448 80.51 -13.30 -38.87
C ARG A 448 81.22 -12.07 -39.41
N ALA A 449 82.46 -12.26 -39.84
CA ALA A 449 83.14 -11.28 -40.69
C ALA A 449 82.47 -11.23 -42.08
N ASN A 450 82.54 -10.08 -42.74
CA ASN A 450 82.37 -10.00 -44.18
C ASN A 450 83.22 -8.85 -44.75
N ALA A 451 84.41 -9.18 -45.24
CA ALA A 451 85.29 -8.27 -45.96
C ALA A 451 85.37 -8.70 -47.43
N SER A 452 85.51 -7.75 -48.35
CA SER A 452 85.86 -8.01 -49.75
C SER A 452 86.57 -6.78 -50.34
N PRO A 453 87.76 -6.94 -50.95
CA PRO A 453 88.57 -5.82 -51.43
C PRO A 453 88.49 -5.60 -52.95
N SER A 454 88.58 -4.34 -53.37
CA SER A 454 88.95 -3.86 -54.72
C SER A 454 89.03 -2.33 -54.66
N SER A 455 89.89 -1.54 -55.31
CA SER A 455 91.15 -1.67 -56.06
C SER A 455 91.20 -0.44 -56.99
N GLY A 456 92.28 0.34 -57.01
CA GLY A 456 92.38 1.58 -57.83
C GLY A 456 92.05 2.82 -56.98
N ASP A 457 92.98 3.64 -56.48
CA ASP A 457 94.19 4.26 -57.06
C ASP A 457 93.90 5.62 -57.73
N THR A 458 94.56 6.69 -57.24
CA THR A 458 94.56 8.08 -57.73
C THR A 458 93.28 8.94 -57.61
N ALA A 459 92.64 9.00 -56.42
CA ALA A 459 91.57 10.01 -56.15
C ALA A 459 91.47 10.54 -54.70
N ASP A 460 92.28 10.06 -53.76
CA ASP A 460 92.01 10.18 -52.31
C ASP A 460 92.04 11.60 -51.72
N ASP A 461 92.84 12.53 -52.27
CA ASP A 461 93.01 13.89 -51.73
C ASP A 461 91.69 14.68 -51.64
N ASP A 462 90.79 14.51 -52.62
CA ASP A 462 89.50 15.22 -52.69
C ASP A 462 88.44 14.61 -51.74
N GLU A 463 88.53 13.32 -51.41
CA GLU A 463 87.58 12.66 -50.52
C GLU A 463 87.98 12.79 -49.05
N GLU A 464 89.28 12.74 -48.72
CA GLU A 464 89.75 13.06 -47.37
C GLU A 464 89.47 14.52 -47.02
N ALA A 465 89.60 15.47 -47.97
CA ALA A 465 89.20 16.86 -47.79
C ALA A 465 87.70 17.01 -47.43
N ARG A 466 86.81 16.28 -48.11
CA ARG A 466 85.35 16.26 -47.79
C ARG A 466 85.07 15.65 -46.43
N ARG A 467 85.78 14.58 -46.06
CA ARG A 467 85.66 13.91 -44.76
C ARG A 467 86.09 14.83 -43.61
N LEU A 468 87.18 15.58 -43.79
CA LEU A 468 87.65 16.58 -42.83
C LEU A 468 86.68 17.77 -42.72
N ALA A 469 86.10 18.23 -43.84
CA ALA A 469 85.07 19.27 -43.83
C ALA A 469 83.83 18.82 -43.04
N ALA A 470 83.32 17.61 -43.25
CA ALA A 470 82.19 17.07 -42.50
C ALA A 470 82.45 16.95 -40.99
N ILE A 471 83.69 16.61 -40.59
CA ILE A 471 84.12 16.57 -39.17
C ILE A 471 84.25 17.99 -38.59
N ALA A 472 84.63 18.99 -39.38
CA ALA A 472 84.66 20.39 -38.96
C ALA A 472 83.22 20.93 -38.76
N GLU A 473 82.29 20.61 -39.66
CA GLU A 473 80.88 20.99 -39.52
C GLU A 473 80.21 20.27 -38.34
N SER A 474 80.47 18.98 -38.12
CA SER A 474 79.91 18.27 -36.95
C SER A 474 80.44 18.83 -35.64
N ARG A 475 81.72 19.23 -35.57
CA ARG A 475 82.30 19.93 -34.41
C ARG A 475 81.68 21.32 -34.20
N ARG A 476 81.44 22.09 -35.27
CA ARG A 476 80.75 23.38 -35.18
C ARG A 476 79.32 23.21 -34.63
N LYS A 477 78.59 22.19 -35.10
CA LYS A 477 77.21 21.90 -34.67
C LYS A 477 77.13 21.35 -33.25
N LEU A 478 78.13 20.62 -32.77
CA LEU A 478 78.25 20.23 -31.37
C LEU A 478 78.54 21.44 -30.46
N ALA A 479 79.44 22.34 -30.87
CA ALA A 479 79.71 23.56 -30.11
C ALA A 479 78.49 24.49 -30.01
N GLU A 480 77.63 24.52 -31.03
CA GLU A 480 76.34 25.23 -31.04
C GLU A 480 75.36 24.60 -30.03
N LEU A 481 75.23 23.28 -29.99
CA LEU A 481 74.40 22.57 -29.00
C LEU A 481 74.95 22.67 -27.57
N GLU A 482 76.28 22.74 -27.38
CA GLU A 482 76.89 23.00 -26.08
C GLU A 482 76.70 24.45 -25.59
N ALA A 483 76.49 25.40 -26.50
CA ALA A 483 76.14 26.78 -26.15
C ALA A 483 74.67 26.92 -25.70
N ASP A 484 73.75 26.14 -26.27
CA ASP A 484 72.32 26.11 -25.87
C ASP A 484 72.07 25.25 -24.62
N ARG A 485 72.93 24.28 -24.33
CA ARG A 485 72.87 23.42 -23.13
C ARG A 485 72.55 24.15 -21.81
N PRO A 486 73.21 25.25 -21.42
CA PRO A 486 72.86 25.98 -20.18
C PRO A 486 71.45 26.57 -20.18
N LEU A 487 70.86 26.92 -21.33
CA LEU A 487 69.46 27.36 -21.42
C LEU A 487 68.50 26.21 -21.13
N TRP A 488 68.80 25.00 -21.61
CA TRP A 488 68.01 23.80 -21.33
C TRP A 488 68.15 23.35 -19.86
N GLU A 489 69.36 23.37 -19.29
CA GLU A 489 69.58 23.04 -17.87
C GLU A 489 68.87 24.04 -16.95
N ALA A 490 68.86 25.33 -17.27
CA ALA A 490 68.09 26.35 -16.56
C ALA A 490 66.57 26.14 -16.67
N ALA A 491 66.05 25.83 -17.86
CA ALA A 491 64.63 25.56 -18.08
C ALA A 491 64.16 24.28 -17.35
N ALA A 492 64.99 23.24 -17.34
CA ALA A 492 64.74 22.00 -16.59
C ALA A 492 64.71 22.25 -15.07
N ALA A 493 65.63 23.08 -14.55
CA ALA A 493 65.63 23.47 -13.15
C ALA A 493 64.36 24.25 -12.75
N GLN A 494 63.89 25.18 -13.59
CA GLN A 494 62.64 25.91 -13.35
C GLN A 494 61.41 24.99 -13.31
N ARG A 495 61.28 24.07 -14.27
CA ARG A 495 60.18 23.08 -14.28
C ARG A 495 60.15 22.23 -12.99
N LYS A 496 61.33 21.75 -12.55
CA LYS A 496 61.46 20.96 -11.32
C LYS A 496 61.13 21.76 -10.05
N GLU A 497 61.34 23.07 -10.05
CA GLU A 497 60.94 23.92 -8.93
C GLU A 497 59.43 24.22 -8.94
N GLN A 498 58.82 24.38 -10.12
CA GLN A 498 57.37 24.52 -10.30
C GLN A 498 56.64 23.25 -9.86
N GLU A 499 57.07 22.08 -10.35
CA GLU A 499 56.53 20.76 -9.97
C GLU A 499 56.55 20.56 -8.44
N ARG A 500 57.65 20.94 -7.77
CA ARG A 500 57.74 20.86 -6.30
C ARG A 500 56.73 21.78 -5.59
N LYS A 501 56.54 23.02 -6.08
CA LYS A 501 55.58 23.97 -5.52
C LYS A 501 54.13 23.51 -5.74
N GLU A 502 53.84 22.93 -6.89
CA GLU A 502 52.52 22.34 -7.19
C GLU A 502 52.24 21.10 -6.35
N ALA A 503 53.21 20.20 -6.19
CA ALA A 503 53.09 19.03 -5.32
C ALA A 503 52.86 19.43 -3.85
N GLU A 504 53.52 20.48 -3.36
CA GLU A 504 53.29 21.01 -2.01
C GLU A 504 51.88 21.62 -1.86
N ALA A 505 51.44 22.44 -2.84
CA ALA A 505 50.10 23.00 -2.86
C ALA A 505 49.00 21.92 -2.93
N GLN A 506 49.21 20.85 -3.72
CA GLN A 506 48.31 19.69 -3.77
C GLN A 506 48.24 18.96 -2.41
N ARG A 507 49.37 18.80 -1.70
CA ARG A 507 49.37 18.18 -0.36
C ARG A 507 48.62 19.01 0.67
N VAL A 508 48.75 20.33 0.67
CA VAL A 508 47.98 21.23 1.55
C VAL A 508 46.47 21.12 1.25
N LYS A 509 46.08 21.20 -0.03
CA LYS A 509 44.68 21.07 -0.48
C LYS A 509 44.08 19.69 -0.14
N ALA A 510 44.87 18.62 -0.22
CA ALA A 510 44.46 17.28 0.17
C ALA A 510 44.25 17.15 1.70
N GLU A 511 45.10 17.76 2.53
CA GLU A 511 44.88 17.76 3.97
C GLU A 511 43.66 18.61 4.37
N GLU A 512 43.49 19.79 3.78
CA GLU A 512 42.31 20.64 4.04
C GLU A 512 41.01 19.88 3.71
N ARG A 513 40.94 19.24 2.54
CA ARG A 513 39.83 18.35 2.16
C ARG A 513 39.58 17.27 3.21
N ARG A 514 40.63 16.58 3.69
CA ARG A 514 40.51 15.55 4.74
C ARG A 514 39.93 16.10 6.05
N ARG A 515 40.35 17.30 6.47
CA ARG A 515 39.84 17.98 7.67
C ARG A 515 38.37 18.39 7.50
N ALA A 516 38.00 18.91 6.33
CA ALA A 516 36.61 19.26 6.00
C ALA A 516 35.69 18.03 5.95
N GLU A 517 36.16 16.92 5.37
CA GLU A 517 35.43 15.66 5.30
C GLU A 517 35.20 15.06 6.70
N GLU A 518 36.20 15.10 7.59
CA GLU A 518 36.03 14.63 8.97
C GLU A 518 35.06 15.52 9.77
N ALA A 519 35.13 16.84 9.60
CA ALA A 519 34.19 17.78 10.21
C ALA A 519 32.74 17.53 9.73
N ALA A 520 32.54 17.31 8.43
CA ALA A 520 31.24 16.96 7.85
C ALA A 520 30.72 15.62 8.39
N ARG A 521 31.60 14.61 8.54
CA ARG A 521 31.23 13.31 9.14
C ARG A 521 30.80 13.46 10.60
N ARG A 522 31.52 14.25 11.40
CA ARG A 522 31.15 14.57 12.80
C ARG A 522 29.80 15.30 12.89
N ALA A 523 29.55 16.26 12.00
CA ALA A 523 28.27 16.99 11.93
C ALA A 523 27.08 16.08 11.56
N ARG A 524 27.25 15.19 10.56
CA ARG A 524 26.21 14.20 10.18
C ARG A 524 25.80 13.31 11.36
N VAL A 525 26.76 12.83 12.15
CA VAL A 525 26.48 12.00 13.35
C VAL A 525 25.68 12.78 14.41
N GLN A 526 25.96 14.07 14.62
CA GLN A 526 25.20 14.90 15.55
C GLN A 526 23.78 15.21 15.05
N GLU A 527 23.58 15.47 13.76
CA GLU A 527 22.24 15.58 13.17
C GLU A 527 21.49 14.25 13.23
N GLU A 528 22.19 13.10 13.13
CA GLU A 528 21.54 11.80 13.25
C GLU A 528 21.10 11.50 14.68
N GLN A 529 21.97 11.72 15.67
CA GLN A 529 21.68 11.52 17.09
C GLN A 529 20.50 12.39 17.54
N SER A 530 20.56 13.70 17.31
CA SER A 530 19.46 14.62 17.68
C SER A 530 18.13 14.28 16.99
N LYS A 531 18.17 13.80 15.74
CA LYS A 531 16.98 13.35 14.99
C LYS A 531 16.46 11.98 15.45
N ARG A 532 17.31 11.10 15.99
CA ARG A 532 16.89 9.87 16.70
C ARG A 532 16.24 10.21 18.05
N GLU A 533 16.85 11.12 18.83
CA GLU A 533 16.31 11.60 20.11
C GLU A 533 14.94 12.28 19.96
N GLN A 534 14.78 13.17 18.98
CA GLN A 534 13.48 13.81 18.68
C GLN A 534 12.41 12.77 18.29
N GLN A 535 12.76 11.74 17.51
CA GLN A 535 11.83 10.67 17.13
C GLN A 535 11.44 9.80 18.33
N GLU A 536 12.38 9.48 19.22
CA GLU A 536 12.04 8.75 20.44
C GLU A 536 11.23 9.60 21.42
N ALA A 537 11.56 10.88 21.63
CA ALA A 537 10.78 11.78 22.47
C ALA A 537 9.33 11.90 21.95
N HIS A 538 9.15 12.04 20.64
CA HIS A 538 7.83 12.04 20.00
C HIS A 538 7.09 10.70 20.15
N ARG A 539 7.79 9.55 20.06
CA ARG A 539 7.21 8.23 20.33
C ARG A 539 6.71 8.12 21.76
N ARG A 540 7.58 8.42 22.75
CA ARG A 540 7.25 8.37 24.18
C ARG A 540 6.09 9.30 24.53
N ALA A 541 6.07 10.52 23.99
CA ALA A 541 4.97 11.47 24.18
C ALA A 541 3.63 10.95 23.63
N ARG A 542 3.64 10.28 22.45
CA ARG A 542 2.44 9.68 21.87
C ARG A 542 1.95 8.48 22.69
N GLU A 543 2.85 7.65 23.19
CA GLU A 543 2.53 6.50 24.06
C GLU A 543 1.96 6.96 25.41
N GLU A 544 2.52 8.01 26.01
CA GLU A 544 1.99 8.60 27.24
C GLU A 544 0.62 9.25 27.03
N ALA A 545 0.42 9.97 25.92
CA ALA A 545 -0.87 10.56 25.56
C ALA A 545 -1.96 9.49 25.35
N ALA A 546 -1.64 8.40 24.64
CA ALA A 546 -2.55 7.27 24.46
C ALA A 546 -2.91 6.59 25.80
N ARG A 547 -1.93 6.40 26.68
CA ARG A 547 -2.14 5.86 28.03
C ARG A 547 -3.02 6.78 28.89
N LYS A 548 -2.82 8.10 28.83
CA LYS A 548 -3.67 9.09 29.54
C LYS A 548 -5.11 9.05 29.03
N MET A 549 -5.30 9.03 27.71
CA MET A 549 -6.62 8.94 27.07
C MET A 549 -7.37 7.66 27.48
N ALA A 550 -6.70 6.50 27.48
CA ALA A 550 -7.30 5.24 27.93
C ALA A 550 -7.71 5.27 29.42
N GLN A 551 -6.88 5.84 30.29
CA GLN A 551 -7.21 6.00 31.72
C GLN A 551 -8.35 6.99 31.96
N GLU A 552 -8.49 8.02 31.13
CA GLU A 552 -9.61 8.97 31.18
C GLU A 552 -10.91 8.34 30.68
N GLU A 553 -10.87 7.59 29.58
CA GLU A 553 -12.02 6.84 29.05
C GLU A 553 -12.51 5.78 30.04
N GLU A 554 -11.59 5.04 30.67
CA GLU A 554 -11.94 4.05 31.72
C GLU A 554 -12.63 4.74 32.90
N ARG A 555 -12.08 5.85 33.41
CA ARG A 555 -12.70 6.65 34.47
C ARG A 555 -14.07 7.19 34.04
N ALA A 556 -14.24 7.61 32.79
CA ALA A 556 -15.52 8.07 32.25
C ALA A 556 -16.54 6.92 32.10
N ARG A 557 -16.10 5.68 31.82
CA ARG A 557 -16.94 4.47 31.83
C ARG A 557 -17.36 4.12 33.26
N GLN A 558 -16.42 4.11 34.22
CA GLN A 558 -16.70 3.86 35.63
C GLN A 558 -17.63 4.93 36.25
N GLN A 559 -17.44 6.22 35.92
CA GLN A 559 -18.33 7.29 36.39
C GLN A 559 -19.75 7.19 35.81
N ARG A 560 -19.90 6.82 34.53
CA ARG A 560 -21.22 6.56 33.92
C ARG A 560 -21.93 5.42 34.62
N ALA A 561 -21.30 4.25 34.72
CA ALA A 561 -21.85 3.09 35.43
C ALA A 561 -22.22 3.40 36.90
N ARG A 562 -21.41 4.21 37.61
CA ARG A 562 -21.73 4.64 38.99
C ARG A 562 -22.90 5.62 39.05
N ARG A 563 -23.02 6.58 38.12
CA ARG A 563 -24.17 7.48 38.04
C ARG A 563 -25.44 6.71 37.76
N GLU A 564 -25.41 5.79 36.80
CA GLU A 564 -26.54 4.96 36.38
C GLU A 564 -26.99 4.00 37.49
N ARG A 565 -26.04 3.33 38.18
CA ARG A 565 -26.37 2.48 39.34
C ARG A 565 -27.01 3.28 40.49
N ASN A 566 -26.57 4.52 40.72
CA ASN A 566 -27.09 5.37 41.79
C ASN A 566 -28.40 6.09 41.42
N SER A 567 -28.64 6.40 40.13
CA SER A 567 -29.80 7.17 39.67
C SER A 567 -31.09 6.35 39.71
N TRP A 568 -31.02 5.02 39.56
CA TRP A 568 -32.18 4.13 39.68
C TRP A 568 -32.42 3.62 41.12
N SER A 569 -31.47 3.80 42.04
CA SER A 569 -31.52 3.17 43.38
C SER A 569 -32.18 3.99 44.49
N HIS A 570 -32.42 5.30 44.31
CA HIS A 570 -32.88 6.21 45.38
C HIS A 570 -34.24 6.87 45.12
N GLY A 571 -35.16 6.83 46.09
CA GLY A 571 -36.50 7.43 45.99
C GLY A 571 -37.54 6.54 45.32
N HIS A 572 -38.78 7.02 45.25
CA HIS A 572 -39.94 6.25 44.78
C HIS A 572 -39.79 5.75 43.34
N TRP A 573 -40.39 4.59 43.08
CA TRP A 573 -40.40 3.94 41.78
C TRP A 573 -41.74 4.19 41.09
N THR A 574 -41.76 5.11 40.13
CA THR A 574 -42.96 5.51 39.39
C THR A 574 -42.93 4.95 37.97
N VAL A 575 -44.09 4.87 37.31
CA VAL A 575 -44.23 4.48 35.90
C VAL A 575 -43.34 5.35 34.99
N GLU A 576 -43.24 6.64 35.28
CA GLU A 576 -42.39 7.55 34.51
C GLU A 576 -40.90 7.22 34.65
N ARG A 577 -40.48 6.79 35.83
CA ARG A 577 -39.10 6.36 36.11
C ARG A 577 -38.77 5.01 35.49
N ALA A 578 -39.75 4.09 35.43
CA ALA A 578 -39.62 2.85 34.67
C ALA A 578 -39.48 3.14 33.16
N LYS A 579 -40.30 4.05 32.61
CA LYS A 579 -40.19 4.59 31.24
C LYS A 579 -38.82 5.20 30.99
N GLU A 580 -38.30 6.00 31.92
CA GLU A 580 -36.98 6.64 31.81
C GLU A 580 -35.82 5.63 31.87
N ARG A 581 -35.87 4.64 32.78
CA ARG A 581 -34.89 3.55 32.84
C ARG A 581 -34.89 2.75 31.55
N TYR A 582 -36.06 2.33 31.06
CA TYR A 582 -36.19 1.61 29.79
C TYR A 582 -35.61 2.41 28.63
N ALA A 583 -35.95 3.70 28.52
CA ALA A 583 -35.43 4.57 27.46
C ALA A 583 -33.90 4.66 27.50
N ASN A 584 -33.31 4.91 28.67
CA ASN A 584 -31.86 4.99 28.84
C ASN A 584 -31.15 3.67 28.55
N LEU A 585 -31.62 2.55 29.11
CA LEU A 585 -31.04 1.22 28.85
C LEU A 585 -31.14 0.85 27.37
N ALA A 586 -32.28 1.12 26.73
CA ALA A 586 -32.46 0.80 25.31
C ALA A 586 -31.56 1.65 24.40
N ASP A 587 -31.32 2.90 24.78
CA ASP A 587 -30.38 3.79 24.10
C ASP A 587 -28.91 3.46 24.39
N GLN A 588 -28.59 2.79 25.50
CA GLN A 588 -27.27 2.19 25.74
C GLN A 588 -27.11 0.93 24.89
N PHE A 589 -28.05 -0.01 25.00
CA PHE A 589 -28.12 -1.28 24.28
C PHE A 589 -28.07 -1.12 22.76
N ASP A 590 -28.62 -0.05 22.19
CA ASP A 590 -28.51 0.28 20.76
C ASP A 590 -27.10 0.76 20.35
N LYS A 591 -26.35 1.38 21.27
CA LYS A 591 -25.03 2.01 21.01
C LYS A 591 -23.85 1.11 21.36
N THR A 592 -24.01 0.20 22.32
CA THR A 592 -22.99 -0.76 22.76
C THR A 592 -22.69 -1.81 21.68
N LYS A 593 -21.45 -2.32 21.69
CA LYS A 593 -21.03 -3.50 20.94
C LYS A 593 -20.65 -4.55 21.97
N TYR A 594 -21.50 -5.57 22.10
CA TYR A 594 -21.24 -6.71 22.97
C TYR A 594 -20.29 -7.69 22.29
N SER A 595 -19.43 -8.33 23.07
CA SER A 595 -18.51 -9.37 22.62
C SER A 595 -18.16 -10.27 23.80
N ALA A 596 -18.03 -11.58 23.58
CA ALA A 596 -17.75 -12.53 24.65
C ALA A 596 -16.47 -12.22 25.46
N ASP A 597 -15.50 -11.56 24.83
CA ASP A 597 -14.18 -11.27 25.41
C ASP A 597 -14.10 -9.90 26.13
N GLU A 598 -14.72 -8.84 25.61
CA GLU A 598 -14.53 -7.46 26.10
C GLU A 598 -15.71 -6.90 26.90
N LEU A 599 -16.93 -7.32 26.54
CA LEU A 599 -18.18 -6.84 27.12
C LEU A 599 -19.28 -7.89 26.88
N PRO A 600 -19.29 -8.99 27.66
CA PRO A 600 -20.32 -10.02 27.52
C PRO A 600 -21.69 -9.43 27.83
N LEU A 601 -22.70 -9.84 27.06
CA LEU A 601 -24.08 -9.42 27.23
C LEU A 601 -24.69 -10.18 28.42
N THR A 602 -25.09 -9.46 29.47
CA THR A 602 -25.83 -10.04 30.60
C THR A 602 -27.33 -9.77 30.48
N ALA A 603 -28.17 -10.57 31.13
CA ALA A 603 -29.62 -10.37 31.14
C ALA A 603 -30.07 -8.97 31.66
N HIS A 604 -29.24 -8.30 32.47
CA HIS A 604 -29.50 -6.95 33.00
C HIS A 604 -29.15 -5.81 32.03
N ASP A 605 -28.29 -6.06 31.04
CA ASP A 605 -27.96 -5.10 29.97
C ASP A 605 -29.07 -5.01 28.91
N ILE A 606 -29.89 -6.05 28.79
CA ILE A 606 -31.04 -6.09 27.88
C ILE A 606 -32.14 -5.17 28.45
N PRO A 607 -32.70 -4.24 27.66
CA PRO A 607 -33.59 -3.19 28.16
C PRO A 607 -35.02 -3.70 28.34
N TRP A 608 -35.27 -4.66 29.23
CA TRP A 608 -36.60 -5.24 29.39
C TRP A 608 -37.66 -4.19 29.80
N PRO A 609 -38.77 -4.04 29.06
CA PRO A 609 -39.80 -3.03 29.32
C PRO A 609 -40.72 -3.49 30.47
N MET A 610 -40.29 -3.29 31.72
CA MET A 610 -41.00 -3.77 32.91
C MET A 610 -41.20 -2.70 33.99
N LEU A 611 -42.27 -2.84 34.77
CA LEU A 611 -42.55 -1.97 35.93
C LEU A 611 -41.72 -2.32 37.17
N ALA A 612 -41.11 -3.50 37.24
CA ALA A 612 -40.26 -3.90 38.36
C ALA A 612 -38.93 -3.12 38.39
N ARG A 613 -38.53 -2.63 39.57
CA ARG A 613 -37.24 -1.93 39.78
C ARG A 613 -36.05 -2.88 39.67
N THR A 614 -36.18 -4.06 40.26
CA THR A 614 -35.24 -5.19 40.24
C THR A 614 -35.99 -6.39 39.69
N PHE A 615 -35.33 -7.18 38.85
CA PHE A 615 -35.91 -8.36 38.22
C PHE A 615 -34.82 -9.38 37.85
N GLY A 616 -35.18 -10.66 37.84
CA GLY A 616 -34.46 -11.74 37.18
C GLY A 616 -34.94 -11.96 35.73
N LEU A 617 -34.48 -13.03 35.09
CA LEU A 617 -35.00 -13.50 33.79
C LEU A 617 -36.43 -14.06 33.94
N GLU A 618 -36.71 -14.74 35.05
CA GLU A 618 -38.01 -15.37 35.37
C GLU A 618 -39.16 -14.36 35.46
N ASP A 619 -38.88 -13.12 35.89
CA ASP A 619 -39.87 -12.03 35.96
C ASP A 619 -40.28 -11.48 34.59
N VAL A 620 -39.53 -11.80 33.52
CA VAL A 620 -39.72 -11.29 32.14
C VAL A 620 -40.84 -12.07 31.43
N THR A 621 -42.04 -11.96 31.99
CA THR A 621 -43.26 -12.55 31.44
C THR A 621 -43.92 -11.62 30.41
N TRP A 622 -44.77 -12.18 29.54
CA TRP A 622 -45.60 -11.37 28.64
C TRP A 622 -46.55 -10.44 29.42
N GLN A 623 -47.03 -10.87 30.58
CA GLN A 623 -47.87 -10.07 31.49
C GLN A 623 -47.12 -8.82 31.99
N SER A 624 -45.92 -8.96 32.56
CA SER A 624 -45.17 -7.82 33.12
C SER A 624 -44.74 -6.80 32.05
N VAL A 625 -44.49 -7.28 30.82
CA VAL A 625 -44.28 -6.44 29.63
C VAL A 625 -45.57 -5.70 29.21
N ALA A 626 -46.71 -6.40 29.16
CA ALA A 626 -47.99 -5.79 28.80
C ALA A 626 -48.45 -4.74 29.84
N GLU A 627 -48.26 -5.02 31.13
CA GLU A 627 -48.52 -4.08 32.23
C GLU A 627 -47.70 -2.79 32.08
N PHE A 628 -46.41 -2.89 31.76
CA PHE A 628 -45.56 -1.73 31.50
C PHE A 628 -46.11 -0.87 30.35
N PHE A 629 -46.43 -1.45 29.19
CA PHE A 629 -46.97 -0.66 28.09
C PHE A 629 -48.35 -0.06 28.40
N ASN A 630 -49.21 -0.78 29.13
CA ASN A 630 -50.51 -0.27 29.58
C ASN A 630 -50.37 0.90 30.55
N ALA A 631 -49.48 0.80 31.54
CA ALA A 631 -49.22 1.87 32.51
C ALA A 631 -48.52 3.09 31.87
N VAL A 632 -47.61 2.86 30.91
CA VAL A 632 -46.89 3.94 30.20
C VAL A 632 -47.79 4.70 29.23
N ARG A 633 -48.79 4.05 28.63
CA ARG A 633 -49.74 4.61 27.64
C ARG A 633 -50.35 5.97 28.01
N PRO A 634 -50.92 6.20 29.22
CA PRO A 634 -51.44 7.51 29.62
C PRO A 634 -50.36 8.59 29.84
N THR A 635 -49.08 8.23 29.96
CA THR A 635 -47.99 9.17 30.28
C THR A 635 -47.32 9.83 29.07
N MET A 636 -47.89 9.68 27.87
CA MET A 636 -47.36 10.22 26.60
C MET A 636 -48.45 10.33 25.52
N LYS A 637 -48.20 11.09 24.45
CA LYS A 637 -49.21 11.26 23.38
C LYS A 637 -49.34 9.99 22.54
N THR A 638 -50.51 9.72 21.97
CA THR A 638 -50.81 8.50 21.19
C THR A 638 -49.81 8.25 20.04
N MET A 639 -49.34 9.31 19.38
CA MET A 639 -48.32 9.22 18.31
C MET A 639 -46.90 8.94 18.82
N GLU A 640 -46.57 9.42 20.03
CA GLU A 640 -45.31 9.11 20.72
C GLU A 640 -45.34 7.65 21.19
N PHE A 641 -46.45 7.20 21.78
CA PHE A 641 -46.68 5.82 22.19
C PHE A 641 -46.59 4.83 21.02
N LYS A 642 -47.19 5.14 19.86
CA LYS A 642 -47.06 4.31 18.66
C LYS A 642 -45.60 4.19 18.19
N LYS A 643 -44.83 5.29 18.19
CA LYS A 643 -43.39 5.27 17.86
C LYS A 643 -42.57 4.49 18.91
N PHE A 644 -42.90 4.62 20.19
CA PHE A 644 -42.27 3.93 21.31
C PHE A 644 -42.48 2.41 21.23
N ILE A 645 -43.70 1.95 20.92
CA ILE A 645 -44.00 0.54 20.66
C ILE A 645 -43.26 0.02 19.43
N ILE A 646 -43.28 0.74 18.30
CA ILE A 646 -42.57 0.32 17.07
C ILE A 646 -41.06 0.18 17.32
N LYS A 647 -40.43 1.17 18.00
CA LYS A 647 -39.01 1.07 18.37
C LYS A 647 -38.73 -0.07 19.35
N SER A 648 -39.67 -0.40 20.23
CA SER A 648 -39.56 -1.56 21.12
C SER A 648 -39.58 -2.88 20.35
N HIS A 649 -40.59 -3.13 19.50
CA HIS A 649 -40.61 -4.33 18.66
C HIS A 649 -39.38 -4.45 17.75
N LEU A 650 -38.94 -3.34 17.14
CA LEU A 650 -37.71 -3.31 16.35
C LEU A 650 -36.43 -3.51 17.18
N ARG A 651 -36.45 -3.37 18.50
CA ARG A 651 -35.31 -3.66 19.41
C ARG A 651 -35.26 -5.14 19.80
N PHE A 652 -36.41 -5.80 19.92
CA PHE A 652 -36.55 -7.21 20.29
C PHE A 652 -36.78 -8.15 19.09
N HIS A 653 -36.58 -7.67 17.86
CA HIS A 653 -36.71 -8.51 16.66
C HIS A 653 -35.49 -9.43 16.49
N THR A 654 -35.73 -10.74 16.36
CA THR A 654 -34.68 -11.79 16.30
C THR A 654 -33.63 -11.53 15.22
N ASP A 655 -34.05 -11.16 13.99
CA ASP A 655 -33.13 -10.79 12.90
C ASP A 655 -32.20 -9.61 13.25
N ARG A 656 -32.66 -8.65 14.08
CA ARG A 656 -31.81 -7.54 14.55
C ARG A 656 -30.80 -8.00 15.59
N TRP A 657 -31.13 -9.00 16.41
CA TRP A 657 -30.19 -9.61 17.35
C TRP A 657 -29.16 -10.49 16.64
N ALA A 658 -29.59 -11.27 15.65
CA ALA A 658 -28.72 -12.08 14.80
C ALA A 658 -27.74 -11.21 13.98
N SER A 659 -28.23 -10.19 13.28
CA SER A 659 -27.39 -9.27 12.49
C SER A 659 -26.43 -8.44 13.35
N ARG A 660 -26.79 -8.13 14.61
CA ARG A 660 -25.89 -7.51 15.60
C ARG A 660 -25.01 -8.52 16.37
N ARG A 661 -25.18 -9.84 16.17
CA ARG A 661 -24.47 -10.92 16.88
C ARG A 661 -24.62 -10.88 18.40
N LEU A 662 -25.75 -10.40 18.92
CA LEU A 662 -25.92 -10.19 20.37
C LEU A 662 -25.85 -11.50 21.17
N LEU A 663 -26.38 -12.59 20.61
CA LEU A 663 -26.30 -13.94 21.21
C LEU A 663 -24.85 -14.47 21.28
N GLU A 664 -23.96 -14.11 20.34
CA GLU A 664 -22.52 -14.43 20.43
C GLU A 664 -21.83 -13.71 21.60
N GLY A 665 -22.45 -12.64 22.14
CA GLY A 665 -21.98 -11.92 23.32
C GLY A 665 -22.44 -12.50 24.66
N VAL A 666 -23.51 -13.31 24.69
CA VAL A 666 -23.98 -13.94 25.93
C VAL A 666 -23.00 -15.05 26.31
N LYS A 667 -22.49 -15.04 27.55
CA LYS A 667 -21.40 -15.93 27.99
C LYS A 667 -21.91 -17.25 28.57
N ASP A 668 -23.08 -17.26 29.20
CA ASP A 668 -23.73 -18.48 29.65
C ASP A 668 -24.63 -19.04 28.55
N GLU A 669 -24.51 -20.33 28.28
CA GLU A 669 -25.33 -21.04 27.29
C GLU A 669 -26.77 -21.22 27.80
N ALA A 670 -26.97 -21.28 29.12
CA ALA A 670 -28.30 -21.33 29.73
C ALA A 670 -29.05 -20.00 29.56
N GLU A 671 -28.40 -18.86 29.90
CA GLU A 671 -28.97 -17.54 29.61
C GLU A 671 -29.25 -17.38 28.10
N ARG A 672 -28.32 -17.80 27.22
CA ARG A 672 -28.53 -17.73 25.76
C ARG A 672 -29.76 -18.51 25.33
N ALA A 673 -29.97 -19.73 25.83
CA ALA A 673 -31.12 -20.55 25.49
C ALA A 673 -32.45 -19.88 25.89
N CYS A 674 -32.55 -19.36 27.12
CA CYS A 674 -33.76 -18.65 27.56
C CYS A 674 -34.01 -17.36 26.73
N ILE A 675 -32.94 -16.67 26.32
CA ILE A 675 -32.98 -15.45 25.51
C ILE A 675 -33.34 -15.74 24.02
N GLU A 676 -32.94 -16.90 23.48
CA GLU A 676 -33.19 -17.28 22.08
C GLU A 676 -34.54 -17.95 21.85
N ILE A 677 -34.97 -18.82 22.79
CA ILE A 677 -36.26 -19.53 22.70
C ILE A 677 -37.42 -18.58 23.03
N GLY A 678 -37.24 -17.66 23.99
CA GLY A 678 -38.27 -16.71 24.42
C GLY A 678 -39.39 -17.33 25.28
N GLU A 679 -39.32 -18.64 25.54
CA GLU A 679 -40.11 -19.31 26.58
C GLU A 679 -39.38 -19.20 27.94
N PRO A 680 -40.10 -19.05 29.06
CA PRO A 680 -39.47 -19.08 30.38
C PRO A 680 -38.86 -20.46 30.63
N CYS A 681 -37.59 -20.48 31.04
CA CYS A 681 -36.88 -21.70 31.38
C CYS A 681 -37.49 -22.35 32.65
N LEU A 682 -38.41 -23.30 32.44
CA LEU A 682 -39.06 -24.09 33.49
C LEU A 682 -38.05 -25.07 34.11
N GLY A 683 -37.43 -24.66 35.22
CA GLY A 683 -36.58 -25.49 36.09
C GLY A 683 -37.33 -26.07 37.28
#